data_AF-A0A7J5CC32-F1
#
_entry.id   AF-A0A7J5CC32-F1
#
_cell.length_a   1.000
_cell.length_b   1.000
_cell.length_c   1.000
_cell.angle_alpha   90.00
_cell.angle_beta   90.00
_cell.angle_gamma   90.00
#
_symmetry.space_group_name_H-M   'P 1'
#
loop_
_entity.id
_entity.type
_entity.pdbx_description
1 polymer ?
#
loop_
_entity_poly.entity_id
_entity_poly.type
_entity_poly.pdbx_seq_one_letter_code
_entity_poly.pdbx_strand_id
1 'polypeptide(L)'
;MPRPTPPPRGRSRLRRLLAAGAALAAGLAAAVAVPPPPAAAAPAFNYAEALQKSLFFYEAQQSGRKPAWNRVSWRGDSALTDGADVGLDLTGGWYDAGDHVKFGFPMAFSATMLAWGAVEYRDGYAASGQLPHLLNNLRWVNDWFVKAHPAPNVLYGQVGKGDDDHKWWGPAEVLPMARPAYKIDASCGGADLAGETAAAMAASSIVFRPTDAAYADKLLGHAKQLYTFADTVRKSYHECITDATSFYRSWSGWQDELVWGATWLYRATGDAVYLAKAESEYDRLGTEPQSTTRSYKWTVAWDNKQFGAYVLLANLTGKQKYVDDANRWLDWWTVGVNGSRVTYSPGGMAVLDSWGALRYAANTAFAALVYSDRTSDAARKARYHDFAVRQVNYALGDNPRHSSYVIGFGANSPKNPHHRTAHGSWWDSQTVPTETRHVLYGALVGGPSSANDAYTDSRSDYVMNEVATDYNAGFTSALARLTAEYGGSPLAGFPTAEQPDLDELTVETTVMQAEPRATGLKAIIYNRSAFPARALTTAKFRYYFRPDGTGPVQVTSGYTQGCPSPTTARQFSADIWYVEVDCTGWTIAPAGQSQHRMEVQFKVGVPEGGTWDPTNDPSYQAAAGPNRKVPLYSAGTRVWGEEPGPATPDTTAPTVPGTPVASAVTATGLTLTWPASTDAGGSGLAGYEVTRAQAGSDALVLTDAPSNSLAVTGLQPERTYQFTVRARDGAGNRSAASPALTVTTPAAPAPDSTPPTAPGTPTASAVGPTGLTLAWGPATDNVGVTGYRVHRSANVLVGSTTGTTLAVTGLTAATAYTFTVVAVDAAGNVSPASPPLTVTTADPPAAGGCAVTWTSSSWDTGFTANITLTNTGTSTVNGWTLAFTFPSSGQKVGQGWSANLTQSGAAVTATNVSYNGTLAPGASTSFGFNGTHTGPNPKPTTFTMNGAPCTAS
;
A
#
# COMPACT_ATOMS: atom_id res chain seq x y z
N MET A 1 55.90 55.24 -5.89
CA MET A 1 54.99 56.32 -6.34
C MET A 1 55.31 56.68 -7.79
N PRO A 2 54.52 56.26 -8.80
CA PRO A 2 54.12 57.20 -9.84
C PRO A 2 53.10 58.17 -9.23
N ARG A 3 53.15 59.46 -9.52
CA ARG A 3 52.85 60.12 -10.81
C ARG A 3 51.37 59.99 -11.20
N PRO A 4 50.70 61.11 -11.52
CA PRO A 4 49.26 61.16 -11.59
C PRO A 4 48.72 60.96 -13.04
N THR A 5 47.62 60.19 -13.13
CA THR A 5 46.37 60.42 -13.94
C THR A 5 46.42 60.58 -15.48
N PRO A 6 45.31 60.43 -16.26
CA PRO A 6 43.99 59.75 -16.10
C PRO A 6 43.54 59.01 -17.43
N PRO A 7 42.26 58.99 -17.91
CA PRO A 7 41.09 58.11 -17.61
C PRO A 7 40.60 57.29 -18.87
N PRO A 8 39.30 57.01 -19.15
CA PRO A 8 38.48 55.91 -18.64
C PRO A 8 37.81 55.02 -19.73
N ARG A 9 37.16 53.94 -19.27
CA ARG A 9 35.87 53.32 -19.70
C ARG A 9 35.45 53.35 -21.19
N GLY A 10 35.06 52.17 -21.68
CA GLY A 10 34.10 52.07 -22.80
C GLY A 10 33.50 50.67 -22.96
N ARG A 11 32.34 50.42 -22.34
CA ARG A 11 31.47 49.30 -22.70
C ARG A 11 30.70 49.64 -23.99
N SER A 12 30.48 48.62 -24.81
CA SER A 12 29.15 48.16 -25.29
C SER A 12 28.93 48.06 -26.80
N ARG A 13 28.44 46.86 -27.15
CA ARG A 13 27.36 46.51 -28.08
C ARG A 13 27.65 46.42 -29.59
N LEU A 14 27.55 45.15 -30.02
CA LEU A 14 26.81 44.62 -31.18
C LEU A 14 26.75 45.46 -32.46
N ARG A 15 27.18 44.85 -33.57
CA ARG A 15 26.30 44.59 -34.73
C ARG A 15 26.91 43.55 -35.69
N ARG A 16 26.04 42.66 -36.16
CA ARG A 16 26.25 41.72 -37.28
C ARG A 16 26.47 42.49 -38.57
N LEU A 17 27.33 41.98 -39.47
CA LEU A 17 26.96 41.42 -40.79
C LEU A 17 28.20 41.23 -41.68
N LEU A 18 28.27 40.02 -42.22
CA LEU A 18 28.97 39.50 -43.40
C LEU A 18 29.57 40.52 -44.40
N ALA A 19 30.82 40.27 -44.80
CA ALA A 19 31.23 40.24 -46.21
C ALA A 19 32.54 39.45 -46.36
N ALA A 20 32.52 38.46 -47.24
CA ALA A 20 33.64 37.63 -47.67
C ALA A 20 34.53 38.37 -48.66
N GLY A 21 35.79 37.94 -48.81
CA GLY A 21 36.58 38.33 -49.98
C GLY A 21 38.08 38.04 -49.93
N ALA A 22 38.43 36.90 -50.52
CA ALA A 22 39.60 36.67 -51.39
C ALA A 22 41.01 36.47 -50.80
N ALA A 23 41.53 35.31 -51.20
CA ALA A 23 42.88 34.78 -51.09
C ALA A 23 43.93 35.45 -52.01
N LEU A 24 45.23 35.28 -51.71
CA LEU A 24 46.21 34.46 -52.47
C LEU A 24 47.60 34.60 -51.82
N ALA A 25 48.27 33.49 -51.47
CA ALA A 25 49.48 32.92 -52.11
C ALA A 25 50.75 33.82 -52.05
N ALA A 26 51.98 33.37 -51.80
CA ALA A 26 52.59 32.07 -51.49
C ALA A 26 54.00 32.35 -50.96
N GLY A 27 54.54 31.48 -50.11
CA GLY A 27 55.95 31.48 -49.72
C GLY A 27 56.37 30.06 -49.36
N LEU A 28 56.96 29.35 -50.33
CA LEU A 28 57.54 28.03 -50.13
C LEU A 28 58.82 28.16 -49.30
N ALA A 29 58.84 27.53 -48.13
CA ALA A 29 60.05 27.06 -47.48
C ALA A 29 59.92 25.54 -47.33
N ALA A 30 60.81 24.80 -47.99
CA ALA A 30 60.86 23.34 -47.93
C ALA A 30 61.31 22.90 -46.52
N ALA A 31 60.35 22.53 -45.68
CA ALA A 31 60.60 21.74 -44.48
C ALA A 31 60.58 20.26 -44.87
N VAL A 32 61.69 19.57 -44.64
CA VAL A 32 61.77 18.11 -44.73
C VAL A 32 60.78 17.53 -43.72
N ALA A 33 59.65 17.03 -44.21
CA ALA A 33 58.65 16.38 -43.37
C ALA A 33 59.21 15.05 -42.87
N VAL A 34 59.48 14.97 -41.57
CA VAL A 34 59.59 13.69 -40.86
C VAL A 34 58.25 12.99 -41.04
N PRO A 35 58.20 11.71 -41.46
CA PRO A 35 56.95 11.00 -41.59
C PRO A 35 56.25 11.00 -40.22
N PRO A 36 54.93 11.20 -40.15
CA PRO A 36 54.20 10.97 -38.91
C PRO A 36 54.47 9.53 -38.45
N PRO A 37 54.59 9.29 -37.13
CA PRO A 37 54.71 7.93 -36.63
C PRO A 37 53.54 7.09 -37.19
N PRO A 38 53.77 5.80 -37.51
CA PRO A 38 52.71 4.95 -38.01
C PRO A 38 51.52 4.99 -37.05
N ALA A 39 50.31 5.15 -37.60
CA ALA A 39 49.09 5.10 -36.82
C ALA A 39 49.08 3.78 -36.02
N ALA A 40 48.91 3.88 -34.70
CA ALA A 40 48.81 2.70 -33.85
C ALA A 40 47.70 1.78 -34.38
N ALA A 41 47.97 0.47 -34.42
CA ALA A 41 46.96 -0.51 -34.81
C ALA A 41 45.72 -0.34 -33.93
N ALA A 42 44.52 -0.44 -34.52
CA ALA A 42 43.28 -0.37 -33.76
C ALA A 42 43.30 -1.43 -32.64
N PRO A 43 42.84 -1.08 -31.42
CA PRO A 43 42.93 -2.00 -30.29
C PRO A 43 42.09 -3.25 -30.56
N ALA A 44 42.63 -4.43 -30.25
CA ALA A 44 41.92 -5.71 -30.43
C ALA A 44 40.63 -5.79 -29.59
N PHE A 45 40.63 -5.11 -28.44
CA PHE A 45 39.49 -4.96 -27.54
C PHE A 45 39.39 -3.51 -27.08
N ASN A 46 38.19 -3.03 -26.74
CA ASN A 46 38.01 -1.68 -26.22
C ASN A 46 38.50 -1.58 -24.75
N TYR A 47 39.80 -1.41 -24.55
CA TYR A 47 40.41 -1.33 -23.21
C TYR A 47 39.84 -0.18 -22.36
N ALA A 48 39.50 0.95 -22.98
CA ALA A 48 38.92 2.09 -22.28
C ALA A 48 37.52 1.79 -21.70
N GLU A 49 36.69 1.02 -22.42
CA GLU A 49 35.40 0.55 -21.90
C GLU A 49 35.59 -0.49 -20.78
N ALA A 50 36.52 -1.45 -20.95
CA ALA A 50 36.83 -2.40 -19.89
C ALA A 50 37.32 -1.69 -18.62
N LEU A 51 38.16 -0.65 -18.76
CA LEU A 51 38.64 0.19 -17.67
C LEU A 51 37.48 0.93 -16.97
N GLN A 52 36.59 1.55 -17.76
CA GLN A 52 35.41 2.25 -17.26
C GLN A 52 34.52 1.32 -16.42
N LYS A 53 34.28 0.10 -16.90
CA LYS A 53 33.48 -0.91 -16.20
C LYS A 53 34.21 -1.44 -14.97
N SER A 54 35.52 -1.71 -15.05
CA SER A 54 36.31 -2.20 -13.90
C SER A 54 36.31 -1.20 -12.73
N LEU A 55 36.31 0.11 -13.00
CA LEU A 55 36.16 1.12 -11.95
C LEU A 55 34.73 1.20 -11.39
N PHE A 56 33.72 0.93 -12.21
CA PHE A 56 32.33 0.83 -11.74
C PHE A 56 32.12 -0.37 -10.80
N PHE A 57 32.82 -1.48 -11.01
CA PHE A 57 32.81 -2.61 -10.07
C PHE A 57 33.18 -2.19 -8.63
N TYR A 58 34.22 -1.38 -8.44
CA TYR A 58 34.58 -0.87 -7.11
C TYR A 58 33.50 0.04 -6.49
N GLU A 59 32.72 0.77 -7.31
CA GLU A 59 31.55 1.51 -6.83
C GLU A 59 30.45 0.54 -6.34
N ALA A 60 30.31 -0.60 -7.01
CA ALA A 60 29.37 -1.67 -6.65
C ALA A 60 29.81 -2.51 -5.46
N GLN A 61 31.07 -2.41 -5.01
CA GLN A 61 31.57 -3.05 -3.77
C GLN A 61 31.44 -2.14 -2.53
N GLN A 62 31.02 -0.89 -2.65
CA GLN A 62 31.04 0.07 -1.53
C GLN A 62 30.11 -0.34 -0.37
N SER A 63 30.57 -0.28 0.88
CA SER A 63 29.78 -0.50 2.11
C SER A 63 29.55 0.83 2.85
N GLY A 64 28.49 0.97 3.64
CA GLY A 64 28.15 2.24 4.33
C GLY A 64 27.23 3.13 3.51
N ARG A 65 27.07 4.38 3.96
CA ARG A 65 26.19 5.39 3.34
C ARG A 65 26.70 5.79 1.96
N LYS A 66 25.92 5.57 0.90
CA LYS A 66 26.35 5.81 -0.47
C LYS A 66 26.55 7.31 -0.73
N PRO A 67 27.67 7.69 -1.36
CA PRO A 67 27.91 9.07 -1.73
C PRO A 67 27.07 9.44 -2.95
N ALA A 68 26.72 10.73 -3.09
CA ALA A 68 25.90 11.22 -4.20
C ALA A 68 26.52 10.99 -5.60
N TRP A 69 27.83 10.74 -5.68
CA TRP A 69 28.53 10.43 -6.92
C TRP A 69 28.53 8.93 -7.26
N ASN A 70 28.11 8.03 -6.36
CA ASN A 70 27.99 6.61 -6.66
C ASN A 70 26.95 6.42 -7.77
N ARG A 71 27.31 5.67 -8.81
CA ARG A 71 26.49 5.55 -10.02
C ARG A 71 25.62 4.28 -10.05
N VAL A 72 25.73 3.42 -9.03
CA VAL A 72 25.13 2.08 -9.04
C VAL A 72 23.68 2.16 -8.54
N SER A 73 22.71 2.19 -9.46
CA SER A 73 21.30 2.43 -9.13
C SER A 73 20.67 1.38 -8.21
N TRP A 74 21.21 0.16 -8.20
CA TRP A 74 20.73 -0.95 -7.39
C TRP A 74 21.46 -1.12 -6.05
N ARG A 75 22.44 -0.25 -5.73
CA ARG A 75 23.11 -0.24 -4.42
C ARG A 75 22.55 0.85 -3.52
N GLY A 76 22.21 0.47 -2.29
CA GLY A 76 21.75 1.38 -1.26
C GLY A 76 22.78 1.59 -0.14
N ASP A 77 22.36 2.36 0.86
CA ASP A 77 23.03 2.42 2.16
C ASP A 77 23.02 1.02 2.79
N SER A 78 24.18 0.56 3.26
CA SER A 78 24.34 -0.78 3.87
C SER A 78 25.28 -0.72 5.07
N ALA A 79 25.14 -1.68 5.99
CA ALA A 79 26.06 -1.84 7.13
C ALA A 79 26.33 -0.53 7.92
N LEU A 80 25.28 0.28 8.13
CA LEU A 80 25.37 1.63 8.73
C LEU A 80 25.78 1.64 10.21
N THR A 81 25.85 0.47 10.85
CA THR A 81 26.24 0.30 12.25
C THR A 81 27.62 -0.34 12.41
N ASP A 82 28.38 -0.51 11.32
CA ASP A 82 29.76 -1.02 11.37
C ASP A 82 30.61 -0.20 12.37
N GLY A 83 31.15 -0.87 13.38
CA GLY A 83 31.98 -0.28 14.44
C GLY A 83 31.22 0.17 15.70
N ALA A 84 29.88 0.11 15.70
CA ALA A 84 29.07 0.49 16.86
C ALA A 84 29.38 -0.38 18.11
N ASP A 85 29.75 -1.65 17.90
CA ASP A 85 30.17 -2.60 18.93
C ASP A 85 31.45 -2.18 19.67
N VAL A 86 32.28 -1.35 19.05
CA VAL A 86 33.52 -0.81 19.62
C VAL A 86 33.50 0.71 19.82
N GLY A 87 32.33 1.34 19.63
CA GLY A 87 32.16 2.79 19.81
C GLY A 87 32.86 3.65 18.77
N LEU A 88 33.07 3.14 17.55
CA LEU A 88 33.69 3.85 16.43
C LEU A 88 32.75 3.90 15.22
N ASP A 89 32.93 4.90 14.36
CA ASP A 89 32.36 4.85 13.01
C ASP A 89 33.34 4.09 12.11
N LEU A 90 33.02 2.83 11.79
CA LEU A 90 33.75 2.02 10.82
C LEU A 90 32.96 1.81 9.54
N THR A 91 31.95 2.65 9.24
CA THR A 91 31.21 2.63 7.97
C THR A 91 32.08 3.11 6.81
N GLY A 92 31.80 2.63 5.60
CA GLY A 92 32.64 2.86 4.42
C GLY A 92 33.40 1.59 3.99
N GLY A 93 34.40 1.77 3.12
CA GLY A 93 35.23 0.68 2.62
C GLY A 93 34.53 -0.18 1.59
N TRP A 94 35.17 -1.27 1.17
CA TRP A 94 34.62 -2.20 0.20
C TRP A 94 34.24 -3.53 0.86
N TYR A 95 33.14 -4.13 0.42
CA TYR A 95 32.97 -5.57 0.57
C TYR A 95 34.01 -6.28 -0.28
N ASP A 96 34.52 -7.38 0.26
CA ASP A 96 35.70 -8.05 -0.31
C ASP A 96 35.41 -8.69 -1.67
N ALA A 97 34.39 -9.55 -1.71
CA ALA A 97 34.10 -10.41 -2.85
C ALA A 97 32.58 -10.46 -3.14
N GLY A 98 32.02 -11.65 -3.32
CA GLY A 98 30.58 -11.88 -3.35
C GLY A 98 29.86 -11.81 -2.00
N ASP A 99 30.62 -11.61 -0.92
CA ASP A 99 30.19 -11.56 0.48
C ASP A 99 30.07 -10.11 1.00
N HIS A 100 29.83 -9.96 2.31
CA HIS A 100 29.72 -8.64 2.94
C HIS A 100 30.71 -8.42 4.08
N VAL A 101 31.73 -9.27 4.22
CA VAL A 101 32.84 -9.01 5.13
C VAL A 101 33.77 -7.94 4.52
N LYS A 102 34.28 -7.07 5.38
CA LYS A 102 35.33 -6.12 5.03
C LYS A 102 36.66 -6.67 5.49
N PHE A 103 37.34 -7.44 4.64
CA PHE A 103 38.70 -7.92 4.93
C PHE A 103 39.73 -6.85 4.57
N GLY A 104 40.37 -6.28 5.58
CA GLY A 104 41.28 -5.14 5.41
C GLY A 104 42.55 -5.48 4.63
N PHE A 105 43.05 -6.71 4.70
CA PHE A 105 44.29 -7.10 4.04
C PHE A 105 44.17 -7.11 2.50
N PRO A 106 43.24 -7.85 1.87
CA PRO A 106 43.00 -7.77 0.43
C PRO A 106 42.44 -6.40 -0.02
N MET A 107 41.68 -5.71 0.83
CA MET A 107 41.20 -4.35 0.53
C MET A 107 42.35 -3.35 0.40
N ALA A 108 43.33 -3.40 1.32
CA ALA A 108 44.53 -2.57 1.28
C ALA A 108 45.39 -2.89 0.05
N PHE A 109 45.62 -4.18 -0.24
CA PHE A 109 46.31 -4.59 -1.46
C PHE A 109 45.65 -4.05 -2.73
N SER A 110 44.32 -4.16 -2.82
CA SER A 110 43.55 -3.64 -3.96
C SER A 110 43.76 -2.14 -4.13
N ALA A 111 43.71 -1.38 -3.03
CA ALA A 111 43.98 0.06 -3.03
C ALA A 111 45.42 0.38 -3.47
N THR A 112 46.42 -0.37 -3.00
CA THR A 112 47.82 -0.17 -3.42
C THR A 112 48.01 -0.44 -4.91
N MET A 113 47.43 -1.52 -5.43
CA MET A 113 47.56 -1.89 -6.85
C MET A 113 46.85 -0.90 -7.79
N LEU A 114 45.67 -0.40 -7.42
CA LEU A 114 44.98 0.67 -8.14
C LEU A 114 45.79 1.98 -8.12
N ALA A 115 46.33 2.33 -6.95
CA ALA A 115 47.19 3.50 -6.81
C ALA A 115 48.49 3.34 -7.61
N TRP A 116 49.09 2.16 -7.63
CA TRP A 116 50.28 1.86 -8.44
C TRP A 116 49.99 2.08 -9.93
N GLY A 117 48.87 1.56 -10.45
CA GLY A 117 48.45 1.81 -11.83
C GLY A 117 48.31 3.31 -12.13
N ALA A 118 47.74 4.08 -11.19
CA ALA A 118 47.61 5.53 -11.34
C ALA A 118 48.95 6.28 -11.26
N VAL A 119 49.90 5.80 -10.44
CA VAL A 119 51.23 6.38 -10.32
C VAL A 119 52.04 6.20 -11.60
N GLU A 120 51.94 5.04 -12.25
CA GLU A 120 52.65 4.80 -13.51
C GLU A 120 51.91 5.39 -14.71
N TYR A 121 50.57 5.33 -14.74
CA TYR A 121 49.78 5.53 -15.96
C TYR A 121 48.60 6.51 -15.78
N ARG A 122 48.79 7.56 -14.97
CA ARG A 122 47.78 8.60 -14.73
C ARG A 122 47.15 9.14 -16.01
N ASP A 123 47.96 9.36 -17.03
CA ASP A 123 47.52 9.92 -18.31
C ASP A 123 46.55 8.98 -19.04
N GLY A 124 46.70 7.66 -18.90
CA GLY A 124 45.75 6.68 -19.44
C GLY A 124 44.37 6.80 -18.80
N TYR A 125 44.31 7.02 -17.49
CA TYR A 125 43.06 7.32 -16.79
C TYR A 125 42.48 8.68 -17.19
N ALA A 126 43.32 9.70 -17.38
CA ALA A 126 42.87 11.03 -17.76
C ALA A 126 42.32 11.05 -19.19
N ALA A 127 43.05 10.47 -20.14
CA ALA A 127 42.67 10.42 -21.57
C ALA A 127 41.39 9.61 -21.80
N SER A 128 41.14 8.58 -20.99
CA SER A 128 39.90 7.79 -21.02
C SER A 128 38.75 8.40 -20.22
N GLY A 129 38.95 9.56 -19.56
CA GLY A 129 37.95 10.19 -18.70
C GLY A 129 37.66 9.44 -17.39
N GLN A 130 38.49 8.46 -17.04
CA GLN A 130 38.30 7.57 -15.89
C GLN A 130 39.00 8.03 -14.61
N LEU A 131 39.89 9.01 -14.69
CA LEU A 131 40.63 9.53 -13.53
C LEU A 131 39.71 9.99 -12.38
N PRO A 132 38.59 10.72 -12.59
CA PRO A 132 37.69 11.08 -11.49
C PRO A 132 37.09 9.87 -10.76
N HIS A 133 36.73 8.80 -11.48
CA HIS A 133 36.17 7.58 -10.90
C HIS A 133 37.23 6.82 -10.07
N LEU A 134 38.47 6.75 -10.57
CA LEU A 134 39.58 6.21 -9.82
C LEU A 134 39.83 6.99 -8.52
N LEU A 135 39.88 8.33 -8.59
CA LEU A 135 40.08 9.18 -7.42
C LEU A 135 38.94 9.01 -6.39
N ASN A 136 37.69 8.88 -6.84
CA ASN A 136 36.56 8.61 -5.97
C ASN A 136 36.70 7.26 -5.26
N ASN A 137 37.04 6.21 -5.99
CA ASN A 137 37.25 4.87 -5.43
C ASN A 137 38.43 4.82 -4.44
N LEU A 138 39.59 5.41 -4.80
CA LEU A 138 40.73 5.48 -3.89
C LEU A 138 40.42 6.31 -2.63
N ARG A 139 39.68 7.41 -2.76
CA ARG A 139 39.28 8.21 -1.60
C ARG A 139 38.34 7.42 -0.69
N TRP A 140 37.37 6.73 -1.27
CA TRP A 140 36.39 5.93 -0.53
C TRP A 140 37.04 4.90 0.40
N VAL A 141 37.98 4.13 -0.12
CA VAL A 141 38.68 3.11 0.66
C VAL A 141 39.67 3.72 1.65
N ASN A 142 40.39 4.77 1.28
CA ASN A 142 41.34 5.43 2.18
C ASN A 142 40.65 6.20 3.32
N ASP A 143 39.45 6.76 3.09
CA ASP A 143 38.65 7.35 4.16
C ASP A 143 38.24 6.28 5.19
N TRP A 144 37.98 5.04 4.74
CA TRP A 144 37.78 3.92 5.65
C TRP A 144 39.06 3.53 6.40
N PHE A 145 40.23 3.45 5.74
CA PHE A 145 41.50 3.19 6.44
C PHE A 145 41.83 4.26 7.50
N VAL A 146 41.53 5.54 7.22
CA VAL A 146 41.66 6.61 8.21
C VAL A 146 40.77 6.36 9.43
N LYS A 147 39.49 6.00 9.22
CA LYS A 147 38.56 5.66 10.32
C LYS A 147 39.04 4.43 11.10
N ALA A 148 39.53 3.42 10.38
CA ALA A 148 40.03 2.17 10.94
C ALA A 148 41.36 2.31 11.70
N HIS A 149 42.08 3.42 11.56
CA HIS A 149 43.33 3.72 12.26
C HIS A 149 43.14 4.86 13.29
N PRO A 150 42.44 4.62 14.42
CA PRO A 150 42.13 5.66 15.40
C PRO A 150 43.33 6.07 16.27
N ALA A 151 44.38 5.26 16.31
CA ALA A 151 45.60 5.52 17.08
C ALA A 151 46.82 4.87 16.41
N PRO A 152 48.05 5.37 16.63
CA PRO A 152 49.24 4.99 15.85
C PRO A 152 49.56 3.48 15.79
N ASN A 153 49.20 2.72 16.82
CA ASN A 153 49.44 1.28 16.92
C ASN A 153 48.13 0.49 17.05
N VAL A 154 47.04 0.99 16.45
CA VAL A 154 45.72 0.34 16.45
C VAL A 154 45.12 0.44 15.05
N LEU A 155 44.87 -0.70 14.42
CA LEU A 155 44.23 -0.77 13.11
C LEU A 155 43.10 -1.80 13.12
N TYR A 156 41.88 -1.36 12.80
CA TYR A 156 40.75 -2.25 12.55
C TYR A 156 40.89 -2.89 11.17
N GLY A 157 41.16 -4.19 11.18
CA GLY A 157 41.45 -4.97 9.99
C GLY A 157 40.25 -5.71 9.43
N GLN A 158 39.17 -5.83 10.18
CA GLN A 158 38.00 -6.58 9.72
C GLN A 158 36.71 -6.06 10.34
N VAL A 159 35.63 -6.01 9.54
CA VAL A 159 34.27 -5.82 10.05
C VAL A 159 33.33 -6.84 9.41
N GLY A 160 32.58 -7.56 10.24
CA GLY A 160 31.83 -8.76 9.86
C GLY A 160 32.60 -10.03 10.21
N LYS A 161 31.86 -11.10 10.53
CA LYS A 161 32.42 -12.42 10.86
C LYS A 161 32.17 -13.37 9.69
N GLY A 162 33.22 -13.95 9.13
CA GLY A 162 33.19 -14.74 7.88
C GLY A 162 32.10 -15.80 7.87
N ASP A 163 32.11 -16.75 8.79
CA ASP A 163 31.12 -17.85 8.77
C ASP A 163 29.67 -17.36 8.91
N ASP A 164 29.43 -16.27 9.65
CA ASP A 164 28.07 -15.81 9.92
C ASP A 164 27.53 -14.99 8.76
N ASP A 165 28.40 -14.21 8.11
CA ASP A 165 28.13 -13.54 6.84
C ASP A 165 27.85 -14.58 5.73
N HIS A 166 28.69 -15.61 5.66
CA HIS A 166 28.68 -16.56 4.55
C HIS A 166 27.50 -17.56 4.60
N LYS A 167 26.94 -17.80 5.78
CA LYS A 167 25.72 -18.63 5.97
C LYS A 167 24.48 -18.03 5.33
N TRP A 168 24.46 -16.72 5.08
CA TRP A 168 23.31 -16.00 4.56
C TRP A 168 23.55 -15.52 3.13
N TRP A 169 22.50 -15.53 2.30
CA TRP A 169 22.54 -15.14 0.90
C TRP A 169 21.46 -14.12 0.54
N GLY A 170 21.79 -12.82 0.66
CA GLY A 170 20.91 -11.74 0.26
C GLY A 170 21.62 -10.38 0.11
N PRO A 171 20.89 -9.28 -0.15
CA PRO A 171 21.47 -7.97 -0.45
C PRO A 171 22.09 -7.28 0.78
N ALA A 172 23.17 -6.51 0.57
CA ALA A 172 23.92 -5.87 1.66
C ALA A 172 23.09 -4.88 2.48
N GLU A 173 22.07 -4.29 1.86
CA GLU A 173 21.21 -3.25 2.43
C GLU A 173 20.34 -3.76 3.59
N VAL A 174 20.16 -5.08 3.71
CA VAL A 174 19.27 -5.72 4.70
C VAL A 174 19.94 -6.85 5.48
N LEU A 175 21.24 -6.73 5.74
CA LEU A 175 22.04 -7.69 6.52
C LEU A 175 21.36 -8.01 7.88
N PRO A 176 21.01 -9.29 8.13
CA PRO A 176 20.27 -9.67 9.34
C PRO A 176 21.18 -10.02 10.53
N MET A 177 22.48 -10.22 10.30
CA MET A 177 23.44 -10.69 11.32
C MET A 177 24.22 -9.54 11.96
N ALA A 178 24.79 -9.81 13.14
CA ALA A 178 25.75 -8.91 13.76
C ALA A 178 27.06 -8.85 12.96
N ARG A 179 27.71 -7.68 12.99
CA ARG A 179 28.93 -7.41 12.21
C ARG A 179 30.05 -6.89 13.12
N PRO A 180 30.72 -7.78 13.87
CA PRO A 180 31.74 -7.38 14.84
C PRO A 180 32.96 -6.75 14.16
N ALA A 181 33.60 -5.81 14.85
CA ALA A 181 34.81 -5.14 14.41
C ALA A 181 36.06 -5.75 15.09
N TYR A 182 37.01 -6.21 14.28
CA TYR A 182 38.27 -6.79 14.74
C TYR A 182 39.45 -5.89 14.40
N LYS A 183 40.41 -5.84 15.31
CA LYS A 183 41.60 -5.00 15.21
C LYS A 183 42.87 -5.78 15.47
N ILE A 184 43.95 -5.23 14.96
CA ILE A 184 45.30 -5.48 15.41
C ILE A 184 45.78 -4.30 16.25
N ASP A 185 46.62 -4.59 17.23
CA ASP A 185 47.25 -3.56 18.05
C ASP A 185 48.63 -3.99 18.57
N ALA A 186 49.26 -3.13 19.37
CA ALA A 186 50.59 -3.38 19.92
C ALA A 186 50.72 -4.69 20.74
N SER A 187 49.62 -5.27 21.24
CA SER A 187 49.67 -6.50 22.05
C SER A 187 49.76 -7.76 21.20
N CYS A 188 49.08 -7.79 20.06
CA CYS A 188 48.95 -8.99 19.22
C CYS A 188 49.68 -8.87 17.86
N GLY A 189 49.99 -7.66 17.39
CA GLY A 189 50.66 -7.42 16.12
C GLY A 189 49.78 -7.66 14.89
N GLY A 190 50.39 -7.56 13.72
CA GLY A 190 49.73 -7.64 12.41
C GLY A 190 50.49 -6.86 11.36
N ALA A 191 51.79 -7.15 11.25
CA ALA A 191 52.73 -6.39 10.46
C ALA A 191 52.47 -6.46 8.94
N ASP A 192 51.93 -7.58 8.49
CA ASP A 192 51.39 -7.77 7.14
C ASP A 192 50.25 -6.76 6.85
N LEU A 193 49.15 -6.84 7.59
CA LEU A 193 47.99 -5.95 7.41
C LEU A 193 48.36 -4.46 7.58
N ALA A 194 49.12 -4.12 8.62
CA ALA A 194 49.54 -2.74 8.87
C ALA A 194 50.51 -2.24 7.79
N GLY A 195 51.45 -3.09 7.35
CA GLY A 195 52.40 -2.77 6.29
C GLY A 195 51.72 -2.56 4.92
N GLU A 196 50.75 -3.40 4.58
CA GLU A 196 49.97 -3.23 3.35
C GLU A 196 49.07 -1.99 3.40
N THR A 197 48.41 -1.73 4.54
CA THR A 197 47.61 -0.50 4.70
C THR A 197 48.48 0.75 4.62
N ALA A 198 49.70 0.71 5.17
CA ALA A 198 50.68 1.78 5.00
C ALA A 198 51.07 1.97 3.52
N ALA A 199 51.30 0.88 2.79
CA ALA A 199 51.57 0.92 1.35
C ALA A 199 50.42 1.55 0.56
N ALA A 200 49.18 1.16 0.86
CA ALA A 200 47.97 1.68 0.22
C ALA A 200 47.85 3.19 0.39
N MET A 201 48.00 3.68 1.63
CA MET A 201 47.91 5.10 1.96
C MET A 201 49.09 5.91 1.39
N ALA A 202 50.30 5.35 1.41
CA ALA A 202 51.48 5.98 0.81
C ALA A 202 51.35 6.09 -0.72
N ALA A 203 51.00 5.01 -1.42
CA ALA A 203 50.77 5.02 -2.86
C ALA A 203 49.65 5.99 -3.25
N SER A 204 48.52 5.94 -2.53
CA SER A 204 47.38 6.85 -2.75
C SER A 204 47.75 8.32 -2.53
N SER A 205 48.63 8.62 -1.57
CA SER A 205 49.10 9.99 -1.33
C SER A 205 49.80 10.59 -2.57
N ILE A 206 50.54 9.77 -3.34
CA ILE A 206 51.17 10.20 -4.59
C ILE A 206 50.10 10.54 -5.63
N VAL A 207 49.05 9.71 -5.74
CA VAL A 207 47.95 9.91 -6.70
C VAL A 207 47.14 11.16 -6.40
N PHE A 208 46.89 11.46 -5.12
CA PHE A 208 46.14 12.63 -4.70
C PHE A 208 46.97 13.91 -4.67
N ARG A 209 48.30 13.84 -4.51
CA ARG A 209 49.18 15.01 -4.40
C ARG A 209 48.89 16.12 -5.44
N PRO A 210 48.67 15.83 -6.75
CA PRO A 210 48.43 16.88 -7.73
C PRO A 210 47.06 17.56 -7.61
N THR A 211 46.08 16.94 -6.97
CA THR A 211 44.67 17.39 -6.94
C THR A 211 44.16 17.74 -5.54
N ASP A 212 44.75 17.17 -4.49
CA ASP A 212 44.40 17.38 -3.09
C ASP A 212 45.62 17.09 -2.19
N ALA A 213 46.50 18.08 -2.07
CA ALA A 213 47.70 17.97 -1.25
C ALA A 213 47.34 17.73 0.22
N ALA A 214 46.40 18.46 0.81
CA ALA A 214 46.06 18.30 2.23
C ALA A 214 45.63 16.86 2.56
N TYR A 215 44.81 16.24 1.71
CA TYR A 215 44.43 14.85 1.89
C TYR A 215 45.62 13.90 1.71
N ALA A 216 46.48 14.13 0.71
CA ALA A 216 47.69 13.34 0.54
C ALA A 216 48.63 13.42 1.77
N ASP A 217 48.75 14.58 2.44
CA ASP A 217 49.57 14.71 3.67
C ASP A 217 48.93 13.92 4.82
N LYS A 218 47.61 13.94 4.92
CA LYS A 218 46.85 13.14 5.90
C LYS A 218 47.12 11.64 5.70
N LEU A 219 46.99 11.14 4.46
CA LEU A 219 47.25 9.73 4.16
C LEU A 219 48.69 9.34 4.50
N LEU A 220 49.66 10.19 4.12
CA LEU A 220 51.06 9.94 4.40
C LEU A 220 51.38 9.93 5.91
N GLY A 221 50.69 10.75 6.71
CA GLY A 221 50.80 10.73 8.16
C GLY A 221 50.38 9.39 8.77
N HIS A 222 49.22 8.87 8.36
CA HIS A 222 48.76 7.54 8.77
C HIS A 222 49.69 6.43 8.28
N ALA A 223 50.13 6.49 7.01
CA ALA A 223 51.03 5.49 6.43
C ALA A 223 52.33 5.34 7.23
N LYS A 224 52.94 6.44 7.66
CA LYS A 224 54.16 6.42 8.47
C LYS A 224 53.93 5.75 9.82
N GLN A 225 52.82 6.08 10.50
CA GLN A 225 52.48 5.49 11.80
C GLN A 225 52.24 3.98 11.68
N LEU A 226 51.42 3.57 10.70
CA LEU A 226 51.14 2.16 10.45
C LEU A 226 52.38 1.35 10.08
N TYR A 227 53.28 1.91 9.26
CA TYR A 227 54.54 1.25 8.94
C TYR A 227 55.45 1.11 10.17
N THR A 228 55.53 2.15 11.00
CA THR A 228 56.26 2.07 12.28
C THR A 228 55.67 0.99 13.18
N PHE A 229 54.34 0.89 13.28
CA PHE A 229 53.67 -0.17 14.03
C PHE A 229 54.02 -1.55 13.48
N ALA A 230 53.90 -1.75 12.16
CA ALA A 230 54.24 -3.00 11.49
C ALA A 230 55.70 -3.43 11.73
N ASP A 231 56.64 -2.47 11.61
CA ASP A 231 58.07 -2.73 11.79
C ASP A 231 58.43 -3.07 13.24
N THR A 232 57.65 -2.56 14.20
CA THR A 232 57.87 -2.75 15.64
C THR A 232 57.27 -4.06 16.16
N VAL A 233 56.06 -4.43 15.71
CA VAL A 233 55.32 -5.61 16.21
C VAL A 233 55.12 -6.62 15.09
N ARG A 234 56.20 -7.34 14.78
CA ARG A 234 56.33 -8.28 13.67
C ARG A 234 55.66 -9.63 13.95
N LYS A 235 54.34 -9.67 13.76
CA LYS A 235 53.48 -10.86 13.84
C LYS A 235 52.46 -10.84 12.70
N SER A 236 51.97 -11.99 12.28
CA SER A 236 50.94 -12.07 11.23
C SER A 236 49.57 -11.70 11.78
N TYR A 237 48.78 -10.91 11.04
CA TYR A 237 47.53 -10.37 11.55
C TYR A 237 46.49 -11.44 11.85
N HIS A 238 46.50 -12.55 11.11
CA HIS A 238 45.55 -13.65 11.28
C HIS A 238 45.72 -14.39 12.62
N GLU A 239 46.86 -14.22 13.31
CA GLU A 239 47.04 -14.71 14.68
C GLU A 239 46.28 -13.85 15.71
N CYS A 240 46.00 -12.58 15.37
CA CYS A 240 45.20 -11.67 16.19
C CYS A 240 43.72 -11.65 15.77
N ILE A 241 43.47 -11.45 14.47
CA ILE A 241 42.14 -11.53 13.86
C ILE A 241 41.94 -12.96 13.36
N THR A 242 41.66 -13.88 14.28
CA THR A 242 41.62 -15.32 14.00
C THR A 242 40.53 -15.72 13.01
N ASP A 243 39.43 -14.96 12.94
CA ASP A 243 38.34 -15.19 11.99
C ASP A 243 38.83 -15.14 10.53
N ALA A 244 39.84 -14.31 10.23
CA ALA A 244 40.39 -14.20 8.88
C ALA A 244 41.20 -15.43 8.43
N THR A 245 41.54 -16.35 9.33
CA THR A 245 42.42 -17.50 9.04
C THR A 245 41.84 -18.44 7.98
N SER A 246 40.51 -18.57 7.91
CA SER A 246 39.86 -19.44 6.93
C SER A 246 39.66 -18.78 5.56
N PHE A 247 39.97 -17.49 5.42
CA PHE A 247 39.69 -16.68 4.24
C PHE A 247 40.97 -16.06 3.67
N TYR A 248 41.58 -15.15 4.44
CA TYR A 248 42.74 -14.35 4.05
C TYR A 248 43.91 -14.56 5.01
N ARG A 249 44.25 -15.81 5.29
CA ARG A 249 45.44 -16.15 6.08
C ARG A 249 46.68 -15.53 5.43
N SER A 250 47.54 -14.89 6.23
CA SER A 250 48.89 -14.52 5.77
C SER A 250 49.73 -15.79 5.66
N TRP A 251 50.00 -16.22 4.42
CA TRP A 251 50.79 -17.39 4.07
C TRP A 251 52.26 -17.05 3.87
N SER A 252 52.56 -15.89 3.27
CA SER A 252 53.93 -15.39 3.08
C SER A 252 54.57 -14.81 4.34
N GLY A 253 53.76 -14.52 5.38
CA GLY A 253 54.19 -13.77 6.55
C GLY A 253 54.02 -12.27 6.34
N TRP A 254 54.94 -11.46 6.88
CA TRP A 254 54.91 -9.99 6.82
C TRP A 254 56.16 -9.38 6.16
N GLN A 255 57.13 -10.23 5.80
CA GLN A 255 58.45 -9.76 5.40
C GLN A 255 58.39 -9.00 4.08
N ASP A 256 57.55 -9.45 3.16
CA ASP A 256 57.30 -8.79 1.90
C ASP A 256 56.51 -7.48 2.05
N GLU A 257 55.57 -7.37 3.00
CA GLU A 257 54.90 -6.11 3.33
C GLU A 257 55.85 -5.07 3.92
N LEU A 258 56.86 -5.48 4.71
CA LEU A 258 57.86 -4.55 5.21
C LEU A 258 58.70 -3.95 4.07
N VAL A 259 59.04 -4.75 3.06
CA VAL A 259 59.74 -4.26 1.86
C VAL A 259 58.83 -3.38 1.02
N TRP A 260 57.60 -3.85 0.79
CA TRP A 260 56.58 -3.18 -0.02
C TRP A 260 56.19 -1.82 0.55
N GLY A 261 55.81 -1.76 1.83
CA GLY A 261 55.45 -0.53 2.53
C GLY A 261 56.59 0.48 2.59
N ALA A 262 57.83 0.05 2.85
CA ALA A 262 58.99 0.92 2.81
C ALA A 262 59.25 1.46 1.38
N THR A 263 59.12 0.62 0.36
CA THR A 263 59.30 1.04 -1.03
C THR A 263 58.28 2.13 -1.39
N TRP A 264 57.01 1.98 -1.01
CA TRP A 264 55.98 2.99 -1.26
C TRP A 264 56.18 4.27 -0.44
N LEU A 265 56.57 4.16 0.83
CA LEU A 265 56.91 5.33 1.64
C LEU A 265 58.10 6.09 1.07
N TYR A 266 59.13 5.40 0.57
CA TYR A 266 60.23 6.04 -0.15
C TYR A 266 59.71 6.79 -1.38
N ARG A 267 58.90 6.14 -2.22
CA ARG A 267 58.32 6.79 -3.41
C ARG A 267 57.47 8.02 -3.06
N ALA A 268 56.75 8.00 -1.94
CA ALA A 268 55.88 9.09 -1.51
C ALA A 268 56.64 10.25 -0.85
N THR A 269 57.77 9.97 -0.19
CA THR A 269 58.48 10.95 0.65
C THR A 269 59.81 11.44 0.05
N GLY A 270 60.46 10.61 -0.77
CA GLY A 270 61.87 10.78 -1.16
C GLY A 270 62.86 10.53 -0.02
N ASP A 271 62.42 10.07 1.15
CA ASP A 271 63.29 9.86 2.31
C ASP A 271 64.10 8.56 2.17
N ALA A 272 65.41 8.70 2.03
CA ALA A 272 66.34 7.60 1.82
C ALA A 272 66.32 6.55 2.96
N VAL A 273 65.84 6.91 4.16
CA VAL A 273 65.68 5.94 5.27
C VAL A 273 64.73 4.80 4.87
N TYR A 274 63.64 5.10 4.16
CA TYR A 274 62.71 4.07 3.71
C TYR A 274 63.30 3.22 2.58
N LEU A 275 64.09 3.79 1.66
CA LEU A 275 64.78 2.98 0.66
C LEU A 275 65.77 2.02 1.33
N ALA A 276 66.62 2.53 2.22
CA ALA A 276 67.57 1.71 2.97
C ALA A 276 66.87 0.60 3.77
N LYS A 277 65.71 0.90 4.36
CA LYS A 277 64.86 -0.07 5.04
C LYS A 277 64.33 -1.14 4.09
N ALA A 278 63.77 -0.75 2.94
CA ALA A 278 63.28 -1.69 1.93
C ALA A 278 64.40 -2.63 1.46
N GLU A 279 65.59 -2.11 1.16
CA GLU A 279 66.71 -2.92 0.71
C GLU A 279 67.24 -3.86 1.80
N SER A 280 67.24 -3.42 3.06
CA SER A 280 67.62 -4.25 4.21
C SER A 280 66.64 -5.39 4.47
N GLU A 281 65.35 -5.13 4.36
CA GLU A 281 64.30 -6.15 4.57
C GLU A 281 64.18 -7.07 3.36
N TYR A 282 64.60 -6.62 2.16
CA TYR A 282 64.59 -7.42 0.94
C TYR A 282 65.44 -8.69 1.07
N ASP A 283 66.58 -8.59 1.76
CA ASP A 283 67.50 -9.72 1.89
C ASP A 283 66.94 -10.85 2.79
N ARG A 284 65.78 -10.63 3.42
CA ARG A 284 65.06 -11.60 4.25
C ARG A 284 63.82 -12.19 3.56
N LEU A 285 63.52 -11.78 2.32
CA LEU A 285 62.39 -12.31 1.55
C LEU A 285 62.47 -13.83 1.36
N GLY A 286 61.34 -14.45 1.08
CA GLY A 286 61.23 -15.88 0.83
C GLY A 286 62.14 -16.37 -0.30
N THR A 287 62.61 -17.60 -0.18
CA THR A 287 63.34 -18.30 -1.24
C THR A 287 62.53 -19.49 -1.75
N GLU A 288 62.84 -19.94 -2.97
CA GLU A 288 62.32 -21.22 -3.45
C GLU A 288 62.73 -22.35 -2.48
N PRO A 289 61.87 -23.37 -2.30
CA PRO A 289 62.19 -24.50 -1.43
C PRO A 289 63.56 -25.11 -1.74
N GLN A 290 64.34 -25.37 -0.69
CA GLN A 290 65.69 -25.96 -0.77
C GLN A 290 66.68 -25.16 -1.64
N SER A 291 66.46 -23.84 -1.79
CA SER A 291 67.31 -22.94 -2.56
C SER A 291 67.59 -21.64 -1.82
N THR A 292 68.67 -20.96 -2.20
CA THR A 292 68.96 -19.56 -1.81
C THR A 292 68.39 -18.54 -2.79
N THR A 293 67.79 -19.02 -3.90
CA THR A 293 67.18 -18.17 -4.93
C THR A 293 65.87 -17.62 -4.41
N ARG A 294 65.66 -16.29 -4.50
CA ARG A 294 64.39 -15.65 -4.16
C ARG A 294 63.23 -16.29 -4.91
N SER A 295 62.09 -16.43 -4.25
CA SER A 295 60.91 -17.07 -4.81
C SER A 295 60.51 -16.41 -6.14
N TYR A 296 60.22 -17.23 -7.15
CA TYR A 296 59.90 -16.80 -8.51
C TYR A 296 58.81 -17.65 -9.18
N LYS A 297 58.29 -18.69 -8.51
CA LYS A 297 57.25 -19.60 -9.02
C LYS A 297 55.82 -19.30 -8.53
N TRP A 298 55.60 -18.06 -8.10
CA TRP A 298 54.28 -17.52 -7.75
C TRP A 298 54.13 -16.12 -8.37
N THR A 299 53.23 -15.27 -7.86
CA THR A 299 53.07 -13.89 -8.35
C THR A 299 52.61 -12.93 -7.27
N VAL A 300 52.65 -11.63 -7.61
CA VAL A 300 52.11 -10.55 -6.78
C VAL A 300 50.61 -10.74 -6.59
N ALA A 301 50.19 -10.81 -5.34
CA ALA A 301 48.79 -10.95 -4.93
C ALA A 301 48.58 -10.33 -3.54
N TRP A 302 47.34 -10.38 -3.03
CA TRP A 302 46.99 -9.85 -1.72
C TRP A 302 47.76 -10.46 -0.56
N ASP A 303 48.37 -11.63 -0.73
CA ASP A 303 49.21 -12.27 0.28
C ASP A 303 50.69 -11.92 0.08
N ASN A 304 51.22 -12.10 -1.13
CA ASN A 304 52.66 -12.00 -1.37
C ASN A 304 53.03 -10.87 -2.34
N LYS A 305 53.76 -9.85 -1.88
CA LYS A 305 54.16 -8.65 -2.66
C LYS A 305 55.61 -8.64 -3.09
N GLN A 306 56.39 -9.67 -2.75
CA GLN A 306 57.82 -9.70 -3.08
C GLN A 306 58.09 -9.51 -4.57
N PHE A 307 57.23 -10.06 -5.43
CA PHE A 307 57.35 -9.97 -6.88
C PHE A 307 57.15 -8.53 -7.39
N GLY A 308 56.20 -7.79 -6.80
CA GLY A 308 56.04 -6.36 -7.03
C GLY A 308 57.25 -5.57 -6.55
N ALA A 309 57.81 -5.95 -5.40
CA ALA A 309 59.04 -5.33 -4.87
C ALA A 309 60.26 -5.56 -5.77
N TYR A 310 60.38 -6.72 -6.44
CA TYR A 310 61.45 -6.97 -7.43
C TYR A 310 61.41 -5.90 -8.52
N VAL A 311 60.23 -5.68 -9.11
CA VAL A 311 60.01 -4.71 -10.19
C VAL A 311 60.25 -3.28 -9.70
N LEU A 312 59.65 -2.90 -8.57
CA LEU A 312 59.77 -1.53 -8.05
C LEU A 312 61.21 -1.19 -7.69
N LEU A 313 61.93 -2.06 -6.96
CA LEU A 313 63.30 -1.79 -6.57
C LEU A 313 64.29 -1.87 -7.74
N ALA A 314 64.05 -2.76 -8.72
CA ALA A 314 64.81 -2.75 -9.97
C ALA A 314 64.63 -1.41 -10.71
N ASN A 315 63.39 -0.93 -10.83
CA ASN A 315 63.08 0.34 -11.49
C ASN A 315 63.60 1.57 -10.75
N LEU A 316 63.65 1.53 -9.41
CA LEU A 316 64.10 2.65 -8.58
C LEU A 316 65.63 2.73 -8.47
N THR A 317 66.33 1.60 -8.48
CA THR A 317 67.76 1.55 -8.13
C THR A 317 68.66 1.05 -9.25
N GLY A 318 68.13 0.31 -10.22
CA GLY A 318 68.91 -0.36 -11.27
C GLY A 318 69.87 -1.44 -10.75
N LYS A 319 69.82 -1.82 -9.46
CA LYS A 319 70.75 -2.80 -8.90
C LYS A 319 70.47 -4.19 -9.49
N GLN A 320 71.55 -4.86 -9.93
CA GLN A 320 71.47 -6.12 -10.64
C GLN A 320 70.72 -7.22 -9.87
N LYS A 321 70.82 -7.26 -8.53
CA LYS A 321 70.11 -8.28 -7.72
C LYS A 321 68.59 -8.24 -7.92
N TYR A 322 68.00 -7.04 -8.00
CA TYR A 322 66.56 -6.87 -8.23
C TYR A 322 66.18 -7.16 -9.67
N VAL A 323 67.03 -6.74 -10.61
CA VAL A 323 66.88 -7.03 -12.05
C VAL A 323 66.88 -8.54 -12.29
N ASP A 324 67.79 -9.28 -11.66
CA ASP A 324 67.89 -10.74 -11.77
C ASP A 324 66.65 -11.44 -11.19
N ASP A 325 66.16 -10.99 -10.05
CA ASP A 325 64.96 -11.55 -9.43
C ASP A 325 63.69 -11.28 -10.25
N ALA A 326 63.51 -10.04 -10.74
CA ALA A 326 62.42 -9.66 -11.63
C ALA A 326 62.47 -10.45 -12.95
N ASN A 327 63.65 -10.53 -13.57
CA ASN A 327 63.89 -11.29 -14.79
C ASN A 327 63.56 -12.77 -14.62
N ARG A 328 64.00 -13.39 -13.52
CA ARG A 328 63.77 -14.81 -13.24
C ARG A 328 62.29 -15.12 -13.06
N TRP A 329 61.59 -14.27 -12.31
CA TRP A 329 60.15 -14.40 -12.10
C TRP A 329 59.38 -14.26 -13.42
N LEU A 330 59.56 -13.16 -14.15
CA LEU A 330 58.83 -12.94 -15.40
C LEU A 330 59.23 -13.93 -16.50
N ASP A 331 60.47 -14.42 -16.51
CA ASP A 331 60.87 -15.52 -17.41
C ASP A 331 60.15 -16.81 -17.08
N TRP A 332 60.01 -17.17 -15.79
CA TRP A 332 59.30 -18.39 -15.42
C TRP A 332 57.82 -18.34 -15.85
N TRP A 333 57.21 -17.15 -15.79
CA TRP A 333 55.88 -16.91 -16.32
C TRP A 333 55.79 -16.95 -17.84
N THR A 334 56.89 -16.77 -18.57
CA THR A 334 56.85 -16.60 -20.03
C THR A 334 57.56 -17.72 -20.80
N VAL A 335 58.88 -17.84 -20.69
CA VAL A 335 59.70 -18.83 -21.43
C VAL A 335 60.16 -20.01 -20.57
N GLY A 336 59.97 -19.92 -19.26
CA GLY A 336 60.49 -20.86 -18.28
C GLY A 336 61.92 -20.52 -17.84
N VAL A 337 62.28 -21.03 -16.67
CA VAL A 337 63.61 -20.97 -16.06
C VAL A 337 63.98 -22.37 -15.62
N ASN A 338 65.17 -22.84 -16.01
CA ASN A 338 65.71 -24.15 -15.62
C ASN A 338 64.74 -25.32 -15.87
N GLY A 339 64.07 -25.33 -17.03
CA GLY A 339 63.11 -26.38 -17.41
C GLY A 339 61.76 -26.32 -16.69
N SER A 340 61.54 -25.32 -15.82
CA SER A 340 60.25 -25.07 -15.16
C SER A 340 59.60 -23.82 -15.73
N ARG A 341 58.29 -23.85 -15.93
CA ARG A 341 57.47 -22.74 -16.44
C ARG A 341 56.10 -22.80 -15.77
N VAL A 342 55.42 -21.66 -15.62
CA VAL A 342 54.00 -21.67 -15.25
C VAL A 342 53.20 -22.52 -16.25
N THR A 343 52.16 -23.20 -15.77
CA THR A 343 51.30 -24.01 -16.63
C THR A 343 50.52 -23.09 -17.58
N TYR A 344 50.40 -23.51 -18.85
CA TYR A 344 49.61 -22.81 -19.85
C TYR A 344 48.47 -23.69 -20.35
N SER A 345 47.28 -23.10 -20.52
CA SER A 345 46.19 -23.75 -21.24
C SER A 345 46.48 -23.80 -22.75
N PRO A 346 45.84 -24.72 -23.51
CA PRO A 346 45.89 -24.71 -24.97
C PRO A 346 45.51 -23.37 -25.60
N GLY A 347 44.57 -22.66 -24.99
CA GLY A 347 44.16 -21.31 -25.38
C GLY A 347 45.19 -20.23 -25.07
N GLY A 348 46.24 -20.50 -24.29
CA GLY A 348 47.32 -19.54 -24.01
C GLY A 348 47.13 -18.70 -22.74
N MET A 349 46.25 -19.10 -21.84
CA MET A 349 46.17 -18.54 -20.49
C MET A 349 47.27 -19.15 -19.60
N ALA A 350 47.98 -18.31 -18.84
CA ALA A 350 48.85 -18.77 -17.76
C ALA A 350 47.99 -19.12 -16.54
N VAL A 351 48.02 -20.38 -16.12
CA VAL A 351 47.23 -20.91 -15.01
C VAL A 351 48.16 -21.27 -13.85
N LEU A 352 48.20 -20.40 -12.85
CA LEU A 352 49.05 -20.57 -11.67
C LEU A 352 48.43 -21.51 -10.64
N ASP A 353 47.14 -21.34 -10.39
CA ASP A 353 46.37 -22.01 -9.35
C ASP A 353 44.90 -22.10 -9.78
N SER A 354 44.11 -22.93 -9.09
CA SER A 354 42.69 -23.10 -9.41
C SER A 354 41.83 -21.90 -9.00
N TRP A 355 42.17 -21.22 -7.91
CA TRP A 355 41.35 -20.13 -7.37
C TRP A 355 41.79 -18.79 -7.95
N GLY A 356 40.89 -18.09 -8.65
CA GLY A 356 41.20 -16.77 -9.20
C GLY A 356 42.37 -16.81 -10.21
N ALA A 357 42.38 -17.79 -11.10
CA ALA A 357 43.45 -17.98 -12.07
C ALA A 357 43.68 -16.73 -12.95
N LEU A 358 42.59 -16.08 -13.40
CA LEU A 358 42.67 -14.83 -14.17
C LEU A 358 43.22 -13.66 -13.35
N ARG A 359 42.94 -13.59 -12.05
CA ARG A 359 43.53 -12.59 -11.15
C ARG A 359 45.05 -12.69 -11.11
N TYR A 360 45.59 -13.90 -11.01
CA TYR A 360 47.05 -14.09 -11.00
C TYR A 360 47.70 -13.73 -12.34
N ALA A 361 47.08 -14.13 -13.45
CA ALA A 361 47.55 -13.75 -14.78
C ALA A 361 47.49 -12.23 -15.00
N ALA A 362 46.42 -11.55 -14.57
CA ALA A 362 46.25 -10.11 -14.68
C ALA A 362 47.22 -9.31 -13.80
N ASN A 363 47.45 -9.75 -12.57
CA ASN A 363 48.44 -9.15 -11.67
C ASN A 363 49.85 -9.24 -12.26
N THR A 364 50.22 -10.40 -12.81
CA THR A 364 51.50 -10.60 -13.48
C THR A 364 51.60 -9.74 -14.74
N ALA A 365 50.53 -9.67 -15.54
CA ALA A 365 50.48 -8.84 -16.75
C ALA A 365 50.74 -7.37 -16.43
N PHE A 366 50.12 -6.82 -15.38
CA PHE A 366 50.38 -5.45 -14.95
C PHE A 366 51.84 -5.23 -14.57
N ALA A 367 52.40 -6.06 -13.69
CA ALA A 367 53.80 -5.93 -13.28
C ALA A 367 54.78 -6.10 -14.46
N ALA A 368 54.47 -7.00 -15.39
CA ALA A 368 55.23 -7.21 -16.63
C ALA A 368 55.23 -5.97 -17.54
N LEU A 369 54.10 -5.25 -17.65
CA LEU A 369 54.03 -3.97 -18.37
C LEU A 369 54.89 -2.89 -17.68
N VAL A 370 54.79 -2.76 -16.36
CA VAL A 370 55.60 -1.79 -15.61
C VAL A 370 57.09 -2.06 -15.76
N TYR A 371 57.49 -3.33 -15.78
CA TYR A 371 58.89 -3.69 -15.94
C TYR A 371 59.37 -3.59 -17.40
N SER A 372 58.52 -3.91 -18.38
CA SER A 372 58.86 -3.80 -19.81
C SER A 372 59.07 -2.34 -20.24
N ASP A 373 58.38 -1.40 -19.61
CA ASP A 373 58.56 0.03 -19.84
C ASP A 373 59.96 0.53 -19.39
N ARG A 374 60.64 -0.19 -18.49
CA ARG A 374 61.91 0.24 -17.88
C ARG A 374 63.12 -0.60 -18.24
N THR A 375 62.95 -1.89 -18.53
CA THR A 375 64.08 -2.77 -18.87
C THR A 375 64.77 -2.33 -20.17
N SER A 376 66.10 -2.43 -20.19
CA SER A 376 66.92 -2.12 -21.37
C SER A 376 67.14 -3.33 -22.28
N ASP A 377 66.81 -4.55 -21.83
CA ASP A 377 66.88 -5.76 -22.65
C ASP A 377 65.67 -5.80 -23.61
N ALA A 378 65.95 -5.56 -24.90
CA ALA A 378 64.92 -5.49 -25.93
C ALA A 378 64.11 -6.79 -26.09
N ALA A 379 64.74 -7.96 -25.90
CA ALA A 379 64.06 -9.25 -26.03
C ALA A 379 63.13 -9.49 -24.84
N ARG A 380 63.56 -9.17 -23.62
CA ARG A 380 62.73 -9.24 -22.41
C ARG A 380 61.60 -8.21 -22.45
N LYS A 381 61.89 -6.99 -22.90
CA LYS A 381 60.89 -5.94 -23.09
C LYS A 381 59.73 -6.43 -23.96
N ALA A 382 60.02 -6.92 -25.16
CA ALA A 382 59.01 -7.46 -26.07
C ALA A 382 58.26 -8.64 -25.43
N ARG A 383 58.99 -9.60 -24.87
CA ARG A 383 58.41 -10.80 -24.23
C ARG A 383 57.41 -10.46 -23.12
N TYR A 384 57.79 -9.57 -22.20
CA TYR A 384 56.96 -9.23 -21.03
C TYR A 384 55.75 -8.39 -21.42
N HIS A 385 55.96 -7.45 -22.34
CA HIS A 385 54.87 -6.70 -22.95
C HIS A 385 53.85 -7.62 -23.64
N ASP A 386 54.31 -8.49 -24.55
CA ASP A 386 53.43 -9.36 -25.34
C ASP A 386 52.72 -10.39 -24.47
N PHE A 387 53.38 -10.91 -23.44
CA PHE A 387 52.74 -11.72 -22.40
C PHE A 387 51.58 -10.98 -21.75
N ALA A 388 51.79 -9.74 -21.32
CA ALA A 388 50.77 -8.98 -20.63
C ALA A 388 49.56 -8.68 -21.52
N VAL A 389 49.80 -8.23 -22.76
CA VAL A 389 48.75 -8.01 -23.77
C VAL A 389 47.98 -9.31 -24.00
N ARG A 390 48.68 -10.45 -24.18
CA ARG A 390 48.05 -11.76 -24.39
C ARG A 390 47.14 -12.15 -23.23
N GLN A 391 47.58 -12.00 -21.98
CA GLN A 391 46.78 -12.41 -20.81
C GLN A 391 45.56 -11.50 -20.60
N VAL A 392 45.71 -10.18 -20.78
CA VAL A 392 44.56 -9.26 -20.71
C VAL A 392 43.57 -9.55 -21.84
N ASN A 393 44.04 -9.76 -23.07
CA ASN A 393 43.18 -10.11 -24.19
C ASN A 393 42.46 -11.44 -23.96
N TYR A 394 43.10 -12.43 -23.33
CA TYR A 394 42.44 -13.68 -22.94
C TYR A 394 41.21 -13.42 -22.05
N ALA A 395 41.37 -12.59 -21.02
CA ALA A 395 40.29 -12.20 -20.12
C ALA A 395 39.17 -11.42 -20.84
N LEU A 396 39.53 -10.62 -21.85
CA LEU A 396 38.57 -9.80 -22.60
C LEU A 396 37.82 -10.57 -23.70
N GLY A 397 38.32 -11.71 -24.15
CA GLY A 397 37.62 -12.60 -25.08
C GLY A 397 38.48 -13.38 -26.08
N ASP A 398 39.79 -13.14 -26.12
CA ASP A 398 40.74 -13.85 -27.00
C ASP A 398 41.13 -15.21 -26.41
N ASN A 399 40.15 -16.10 -26.39
CA ASN A 399 40.24 -17.44 -25.84
C ASN A 399 39.42 -18.43 -26.68
N PRO A 400 39.60 -19.76 -26.51
CA PRO A 400 38.87 -20.76 -27.29
C PRO A 400 37.34 -20.70 -27.17
N ARG A 401 36.80 -20.06 -26.13
CA ARG A 401 35.34 -19.87 -25.95
C ARG A 401 34.81 -18.64 -26.68
N HIS A 402 35.67 -17.79 -27.24
CA HIS A 402 35.32 -16.49 -27.83
C HIS A 402 34.36 -15.69 -26.92
N SER A 403 34.57 -15.79 -25.61
CA SER A 403 33.70 -15.25 -24.58
C SER A 403 34.53 -14.42 -23.61
N SER A 404 34.04 -13.24 -23.23
CA SER A 404 34.68 -12.45 -22.19
C SER A 404 34.59 -13.16 -20.82
N TYR A 405 35.51 -12.83 -19.92
CA TYR A 405 35.47 -13.15 -18.50
C TYR A 405 35.19 -11.91 -17.63
N VAL A 406 34.88 -10.78 -18.26
CA VAL A 406 34.55 -9.52 -17.57
C VAL A 406 33.06 -9.28 -17.69
N ILE A 407 32.36 -9.23 -16.56
CA ILE A 407 30.90 -9.17 -16.52
C ILE A 407 30.39 -7.91 -17.23
N GLY A 408 29.44 -8.11 -18.14
CA GLY A 408 28.84 -7.03 -18.93
C GLY A 408 29.77 -6.38 -19.95
N PHE A 409 30.92 -6.97 -20.27
CA PHE A 409 31.85 -6.50 -21.32
C PHE A 409 32.06 -7.57 -22.40
N GLY A 410 32.16 -7.16 -23.66
CA GLY A 410 32.44 -8.08 -24.77
C GLY A 410 31.35 -9.11 -25.04
N ALA A 411 31.65 -10.07 -25.91
CA ALA A 411 30.70 -11.13 -26.26
C ALA A 411 30.59 -12.18 -25.13
N ASN A 412 29.37 -12.67 -24.89
CA ASN A 412 29.10 -13.82 -24.00
C ASN A 412 29.76 -13.73 -22.61
N SER A 413 29.81 -12.53 -22.02
CA SER A 413 30.33 -12.34 -20.66
C SER A 413 29.53 -13.16 -19.63
N PRO A 414 30.13 -13.51 -18.47
CA PRO A 414 29.41 -14.19 -17.40
C PRO A 414 28.18 -13.39 -16.93
N LYS A 415 27.14 -14.13 -16.55
CA LYS A 415 25.86 -13.57 -16.06
C LYS A 415 25.58 -13.95 -14.62
N ASN A 416 26.21 -15.01 -14.12
CA ASN A 416 25.89 -15.59 -12.82
C ASN A 416 27.12 -15.61 -11.89
N PRO A 417 27.70 -14.45 -11.54
CA PRO A 417 28.78 -14.40 -10.56
C PRO A 417 28.32 -14.93 -9.21
N HIS A 418 29.26 -15.50 -8.44
CA HIS A 418 29.06 -15.75 -7.02
C HIS A 418 29.07 -14.41 -6.27
N HIS A 419 27.95 -13.67 -6.32
CA HIS A 419 27.86 -12.35 -5.70
C HIS A 419 26.45 -12.06 -5.18
N ARG A 420 26.31 -11.93 -3.85
CA ARG A 420 25.02 -11.86 -3.15
C ARG A 420 24.13 -10.70 -3.61
N THR A 421 24.65 -9.47 -3.61
CA THR A 421 23.82 -8.29 -3.91
C THR A 421 23.44 -8.21 -5.38
N ALA A 422 24.39 -8.43 -6.30
CA ALA A 422 24.11 -8.57 -7.73
C ALA A 422 23.08 -9.67 -8.04
N HIS A 423 23.12 -10.81 -7.35
CA HIS A 423 22.10 -11.84 -7.49
C HIS A 423 20.72 -11.36 -7.06
N GLY A 424 20.63 -10.61 -5.95
CA GLY A 424 19.38 -9.96 -5.53
C GLY A 424 18.33 -10.94 -5.00
N SER A 425 18.76 -12.00 -4.31
CA SER A 425 17.85 -12.96 -3.66
C SER A 425 17.03 -12.27 -2.58
N TRP A 426 15.73 -12.54 -2.53
CA TRP A 426 14.90 -12.20 -1.38
C TRP A 426 14.67 -13.37 -0.43
N TRP A 427 15.13 -14.57 -0.81
CA TRP A 427 14.70 -15.84 -0.23
C TRP A 427 15.74 -16.48 0.69
N ASP A 428 16.91 -15.86 0.86
CA ASP A 428 18.09 -16.48 1.48
C ASP A 428 18.48 -17.76 0.74
N SER A 429 18.63 -17.64 -0.59
CA SER A 429 18.96 -18.77 -1.45
C SER A 429 19.79 -18.34 -2.66
N GLN A 430 20.86 -19.09 -2.92
CA GLN A 430 21.66 -18.97 -4.12
C GLN A 430 20.92 -19.39 -5.39
N THR A 431 19.78 -20.08 -5.31
CA THR A 431 19.03 -20.57 -6.47
C THR A 431 17.76 -19.78 -6.77
N VAL A 432 17.42 -18.81 -5.91
CA VAL A 432 16.20 -17.99 -6.04
C VAL A 432 16.56 -16.51 -6.00
N PRO A 433 16.31 -15.74 -7.07
CA PRO A 433 15.85 -16.20 -8.39
C PRO A 433 16.89 -17.07 -9.13
N THR A 434 16.50 -17.69 -10.24
CA THR A 434 17.45 -18.45 -11.06
C THR A 434 18.49 -17.53 -11.69
N GLU A 435 18.02 -16.46 -12.31
CA GLU A 435 18.85 -15.45 -12.96
C GLU A 435 19.34 -14.39 -11.96
N THR A 436 20.57 -13.93 -12.14
CA THR A 436 21.10 -12.76 -11.42
C THR A 436 20.35 -11.50 -11.87
N ARG A 437 19.87 -10.70 -10.91
CA ARG A 437 19.00 -9.54 -11.20
C ARG A 437 19.73 -8.29 -11.65
N HIS A 438 21.02 -8.17 -11.33
CA HIS A 438 21.85 -7.02 -11.68
C HIS A 438 23.07 -7.41 -12.49
N VAL A 439 23.50 -6.52 -13.38
CA VAL A 439 24.77 -6.69 -14.09
C VAL A 439 25.89 -6.06 -13.28
N LEU A 440 26.75 -6.89 -12.69
CA LEU A 440 27.93 -6.44 -11.96
C LEU A 440 29.06 -6.01 -12.93
N TYR A 441 28.81 -4.94 -13.68
CA TYR A 441 29.71 -4.49 -14.75
C TYR A 441 31.16 -4.39 -14.30
N GLY A 442 32.04 -4.98 -15.10
CA GLY A 442 33.49 -4.86 -14.95
C GLY A 442 34.14 -5.85 -14.02
N ALA A 443 33.37 -6.58 -13.21
CA ALA A 443 33.92 -7.62 -12.35
C ALA A 443 34.60 -8.71 -13.19
N LEU A 444 35.87 -9.00 -12.88
CA LEU A 444 36.62 -10.11 -13.47
C LEU A 444 36.32 -11.36 -12.65
N VAL A 445 35.80 -12.41 -13.29
CA VAL A 445 35.58 -13.70 -12.62
C VAL A 445 36.91 -14.45 -12.43
N GLY A 446 36.92 -15.46 -11.55
CA GLY A 446 38.10 -16.30 -11.33
C GLY A 446 38.64 -16.97 -12.61
N GLY A 447 37.73 -17.36 -13.51
CA GLY A 447 38.05 -17.94 -14.82
C GLY A 447 38.32 -19.44 -14.78
N PRO A 448 38.89 -20.02 -15.86
CA PRO A 448 39.21 -21.45 -15.91
C PRO A 448 40.11 -21.87 -14.75
N SER A 449 39.63 -22.80 -13.92
CA SER A 449 40.35 -23.29 -12.73
C SER A 449 41.43 -24.34 -13.04
N SER A 450 41.63 -24.67 -14.32
CA SER A 450 42.66 -25.60 -14.78
C SER A 450 43.11 -25.23 -16.19
N ALA A 451 44.28 -25.74 -16.60
CA ALA A 451 44.91 -25.42 -17.88
C ALA A 451 44.28 -26.14 -19.08
N ASN A 452 42.97 -25.99 -19.25
CA ASN A 452 42.19 -26.60 -20.33
C ASN A 452 41.14 -25.65 -20.96
N ASP A 453 41.14 -24.37 -20.55
CA ASP A 453 40.20 -23.34 -21.01
C ASP A 453 38.72 -23.59 -20.66
N ALA A 454 38.42 -24.65 -19.89
CA ALA A 454 37.08 -25.00 -19.50
C ALA A 454 36.55 -24.02 -18.45
N TYR A 455 35.33 -23.53 -18.67
CA TYR A 455 34.65 -22.62 -17.78
C TYR A 455 33.15 -22.82 -17.86
N THR A 456 32.48 -22.81 -16.70
CA THR A 456 31.03 -22.86 -16.58
C THR A 456 30.56 -21.62 -15.82
N ASP A 457 29.61 -20.88 -16.42
CA ASP A 457 28.97 -19.75 -15.76
C ASP A 457 27.93 -20.25 -14.74
N SER A 458 28.40 -20.59 -13.54
CA SER A 458 27.57 -21.08 -12.44
C SER A 458 27.81 -20.27 -11.17
N ARG A 459 26.75 -19.68 -10.62
CA ARG A 459 26.80 -18.92 -9.36
C ARG A 459 27.25 -19.74 -8.17
N SER A 460 27.01 -21.06 -8.16
CA SER A 460 27.46 -21.93 -7.07
C SER A 460 28.96 -22.30 -7.17
N ASP A 461 29.61 -22.02 -8.30
CA ASP A 461 31.04 -22.26 -8.48
C ASP A 461 31.84 -21.04 -8.01
N TYR A 462 32.11 -20.98 -6.71
CA TYR A 462 32.93 -19.94 -6.09
C TYR A 462 34.43 -20.05 -6.44
N VAL A 463 34.84 -20.95 -7.34
CA VAL A 463 36.22 -21.02 -7.83
C VAL A 463 36.33 -20.28 -9.16
N MET A 464 35.48 -20.63 -10.12
CA MET A 464 35.49 -20.02 -11.45
C MET A 464 34.70 -18.70 -11.53
N ASN A 465 33.62 -18.58 -10.74
CA ASN A 465 32.64 -17.49 -10.83
C ASN A 465 32.69 -16.50 -9.66
N GLU A 466 33.62 -16.68 -8.72
CA GLU A 466 33.90 -15.65 -7.70
C GLU A 466 34.42 -14.37 -8.36
N VAL A 467 34.11 -13.25 -7.72
CA VAL A 467 34.58 -11.92 -8.07
C VAL A 467 35.09 -11.25 -6.80
N ALA A 468 36.19 -10.50 -6.87
CA ALA A 468 36.76 -9.86 -5.69
C ALA A 468 37.47 -8.55 -6.01
N THR A 469 37.60 -7.69 -5.00
CA THR A 469 38.32 -6.42 -5.13
C THR A 469 39.76 -6.62 -5.60
N ASP A 470 40.44 -7.68 -5.16
CA ASP A 470 41.82 -7.99 -5.56
C ASP A 470 41.90 -8.58 -6.97
N TYR A 471 40.83 -9.22 -7.47
CA TYR A 471 40.77 -9.77 -8.83
C TYR A 471 40.86 -8.67 -9.87
N ASN A 472 40.14 -7.57 -9.62
CA ASN A 472 40.13 -6.41 -10.49
C ASN A 472 41.35 -5.50 -10.32
N ALA A 473 42.18 -5.67 -9.27
CA ALA A 473 43.16 -4.67 -8.90
C ALA A 473 44.30 -4.54 -9.92
N GLY A 474 45.10 -5.59 -10.12
CA GLY A 474 46.12 -5.60 -11.17
C GLY A 474 45.52 -5.51 -12.58
N PHE A 475 44.33 -6.11 -12.78
CA PHE A 475 43.59 -6.03 -14.04
C PHE A 475 43.27 -4.58 -14.45
N THR A 476 42.72 -3.77 -13.54
CA THR A 476 42.40 -2.36 -13.79
C THR A 476 43.65 -1.57 -14.14
N SER A 477 44.75 -1.81 -13.44
CA SER A 477 46.03 -1.13 -13.68
C SER A 477 46.66 -1.52 -15.02
N ALA A 478 46.54 -2.79 -15.44
CA ALA A 478 46.92 -3.22 -16.79
C ALA A 478 46.06 -2.56 -17.86
N LEU A 479 44.74 -2.48 -17.67
CA LEU A 479 43.82 -1.83 -18.61
C LEU A 479 44.14 -0.34 -18.80
N ALA A 480 44.53 0.37 -17.74
CA ALA A 480 44.95 1.77 -17.86
C ALA A 480 46.19 1.92 -18.75
N ARG A 481 47.17 1.02 -18.61
CA ARG A 481 48.37 0.99 -19.45
C ARG A 481 48.06 0.66 -20.92
N LEU A 482 47.19 -0.32 -21.15
CA LEU A 482 46.80 -0.72 -22.51
C LEU A 482 45.92 0.33 -23.19
N THR A 483 45.09 1.04 -22.42
CA THR A 483 44.33 2.19 -22.91
C THR A 483 45.27 3.33 -23.31
N ALA A 484 46.35 3.57 -22.56
CA ALA A 484 47.35 4.58 -22.91
C ALA A 484 48.10 4.24 -24.21
N GLU A 485 48.31 2.95 -24.51
CA GLU A 485 49.03 2.51 -25.72
C GLU A 485 48.15 2.40 -26.95
N TYR A 486 47.05 1.67 -26.82
CA TYR A 486 46.20 1.27 -27.93
C TYR A 486 44.92 2.10 -28.03
N GLY A 487 44.67 2.98 -27.06
CA GLY A 487 43.46 3.78 -27.01
C GLY A 487 42.22 2.96 -26.68
N GLY A 488 41.11 3.29 -27.36
CA GLY A 488 39.77 2.83 -27.02
C GLY A 488 38.86 4.02 -26.74
N SER A 489 37.57 3.78 -26.57
CA SER A 489 36.60 4.83 -26.22
C SER A 489 35.65 4.32 -25.15
N PRO A 490 35.55 4.98 -23.99
CA PRO A 490 34.56 4.62 -22.98
C PRO A 490 33.14 4.83 -23.54
N LEU A 491 32.17 4.14 -22.96
CA LEU A 491 30.77 4.30 -23.34
C LEU A 491 30.23 5.65 -22.84
N ALA A 492 29.59 6.39 -23.72
CA ALA A 492 28.84 7.58 -23.35
C ALA A 492 27.56 7.18 -22.59
N GLY A 493 27.18 7.94 -21.55
CA GLY A 493 25.96 7.67 -20.78
C GLY A 493 26.03 6.40 -19.92
N PHE A 494 27.22 5.88 -19.64
CA PHE A 494 27.42 4.72 -18.77
C PHE A 494 27.62 5.13 -17.29
N PRO A 495 26.98 4.42 -16.34
CA PRO A 495 26.02 3.33 -16.53
C PRO A 495 24.62 3.85 -16.90
N THR A 496 23.85 3.02 -17.59
CA THR A 496 22.40 3.21 -17.67
C THR A 496 21.75 2.62 -16.42
N ALA A 497 20.90 3.39 -15.74
CA ALA A 497 20.20 2.90 -14.55
C ALA A 497 19.29 1.72 -14.92
N GLU A 498 19.49 0.60 -14.24
CA GLU A 498 18.66 -0.59 -14.41
C GLU A 498 17.21 -0.32 -13.94
N GLN A 499 16.26 -1.02 -14.53
CA GLN A 499 14.85 -0.96 -14.13
C GLN A 499 14.49 -2.24 -13.36
N PRO A 500 13.54 -2.18 -12.42
CA PRO A 500 13.03 -3.37 -11.75
C PRO A 500 12.58 -4.44 -12.75
N ASP A 501 13.06 -5.67 -12.53
CA ASP A 501 12.74 -6.88 -13.29
C ASP A 501 11.35 -7.46 -12.94
N LEU A 502 10.79 -7.04 -11.80
CA LEU A 502 9.49 -7.44 -11.29
C LEU A 502 8.89 -6.33 -10.40
N ASP A 503 7.61 -6.47 -10.03
CA ASP A 503 7.01 -5.67 -8.97
C ASP A 503 7.72 -5.96 -7.64
N GLU A 504 8.59 -5.06 -7.19
CA GLU A 504 9.43 -5.26 -6.00
C GLU A 504 8.61 -5.48 -4.73
N LEU A 505 7.47 -4.79 -4.61
CA LEU A 505 6.57 -4.85 -3.48
C LEU A 505 5.19 -5.23 -3.99
N THR A 506 4.54 -6.22 -3.41
CA THR A 506 3.18 -6.62 -3.78
C THR A 506 2.35 -6.97 -2.55
N VAL A 507 1.03 -6.95 -2.70
CA VAL A 507 0.09 -7.62 -1.80
C VAL A 507 -0.65 -8.67 -2.59
N GLU A 508 -0.49 -9.92 -2.21
CA GLU A 508 -1.23 -11.03 -2.79
C GLU A 508 -2.47 -11.31 -1.93
N THR A 509 -3.61 -11.57 -2.55
CA THR A 509 -4.83 -11.97 -1.85
C THR A 509 -5.31 -13.32 -2.31
N THR A 510 -5.80 -14.13 -1.38
CA THR A 510 -6.49 -15.39 -1.64
C THR A 510 -7.82 -15.39 -0.87
N VAL A 511 -8.92 -15.66 -1.57
CA VAL A 511 -10.22 -15.90 -0.94
C VAL A 511 -10.17 -17.29 -0.32
N MET A 512 -10.17 -17.34 1.01
CA MET A 512 -10.09 -18.59 1.78
C MET A 512 -11.49 -19.19 2.01
N GLN A 513 -12.49 -18.33 2.20
CA GLN A 513 -13.87 -18.71 2.49
C GLN A 513 -14.82 -17.71 1.84
N ALA A 514 -15.67 -18.16 0.92
CA ALA A 514 -16.79 -17.40 0.40
C ALA A 514 -18.06 -17.84 1.14
N GLU A 515 -18.48 -17.07 2.13
CA GLU A 515 -19.71 -17.33 2.89
C GLU A 515 -20.83 -16.43 2.36
N PRO A 516 -22.12 -16.81 2.49
CA PRO A 516 -23.25 -15.98 2.07
C PRO A 516 -23.32 -14.57 2.67
N ARG A 517 -22.53 -14.32 3.71
CA ARG A 517 -22.57 -13.14 4.58
C ARG A 517 -21.19 -12.55 4.89
N ALA A 518 -20.12 -13.11 4.32
CA ALA A 518 -18.76 -12.64 4.56
C ALA A 518 -17.75 -13.20 3.54
N THR A 519 -16.62 -12.51 3.41
CA THR A 519 -15.44 -12.97 2.67
C THR A 519 -14.25 -13.13 3.60
N GLY A 520 -13.78 -14.35 3.75
CA GLY A 520 -12.54 -14.68 4.45
C GLY A 520 -11.35 -14.55 3.51
N LEU A 521 -10.37 -13.76 3.89
CA LEU A 521 -9.22 -13.39 3.09
C LEU A 521 -7.92 -13.82 3.77
N LYS A 522 -6.99 -14.29 2.96
CA LYS A 522 -5.57 -14.35 3.26
C LYS A 522 -4.87 -13.29 2.41
N ALA A 523 -4.23 -12.33 3.05
CA ALA A 523 -3.41 -11.33 2.39
C ALA A 523 -1.93 -11.54 2.75
N ILE A 524 -1.03 -11.46 1.78
CA ILE A 524 0.41 -11.56 2.01
C ILE A 524 1.10 -10.36 1.37
N ILE A 525 1.80 -9.56 2.17
CA ILE A 525 2.78 -8.60 1.66
C ILE A 525 4.00 -9.38 1.21
N TYR A 526 4.52 -9.12 0.01
CA TYR A 526 5.84 -9.59 -0.42
C TYR A 526 6.77 -8.39 -0.64
N ASN A 527 8.00 -8.50 -0.16
CA ASN A 527 9.10 -7.58 -0.42
C ASN A 527 10.23 -8.33 -1.11
N ARG A 528 10.32 -8.16 -2.43
CA ARG A 528 11.34 -8.71 -3.31
C ARG A 528 12.20 -7.58 -3.91
N SER A 529 12.38 -6.49 -3.15
CA SER A 529 13.14 -5.33 -3.60
C SER A 529 14.61 -5.64 -3.87
N ALA A 530 15.17 -4.99 -4.89
CA ALA A 530 16.57 -5.04 -5.27
C ALA A 530 17.07 -3.73 -5.95
N PHE A 531 16.23 -2.70 -6.12
CA PHE A 531 16.58 -1.45 -6.81
C PHE A 531 16.40 -0.17 -5.95
N PRO A 532 17.18 0.01 -4.85
CA PRO A 532 17.95 -1.01 -4.15
C PRO A 532 17.03 -1.89 -3.26
N ALA A 533 17.59 -3.00 -2.77
CA ALA A 533 16.96 -3.77 -1.71
C ALA A 533 16.72 -2.89 -0.49
N ARG A 534 15.55 -3.05 0.15
CA ARG A 534 15.14 -2.20 1.27
C ARG A 534 14.19 -2.92 2.22
N ALA A 535 14.33 -2.64 3.51
CA ALA A 535 13.37 -3.10 4.51
C ALA A 535 12.12 -2.22 4.51
N LEU A 536 10.95 -2.84 4.70
CA LEU A 536 9.70 -2.16 5.04
C LEU A 536 9.44 -2.30 6.54
N THR A 537 9.41 -1.17 7.25
CA THR A 537 9.20 -1.12 8.71
C THR A 537 7.93 -0.37 9.12
N THR A 538 7.26 0.26 8.15
CA THR A 538 6.05 1.08 8.33
C THR A 538 4.96 0.68 7.34
N ALA A 539 4.98 -0.58 6.90
CA ALA A 539 4.08 -1.08 5.88
C ALA A 539 2.63 -1.03 6.37
N LYS A 540 1.72 -0.57 5.52
CA LYS A 540 0.27 -0.72 5.72
C LYS A 540 -0.39 -1.13 4.42
N PHE A 541 -1.42 -1.96 4.43
CA PHE A 541 -2.25 -2.16 3.24
C PHE A 541 -3.73 -2.00 3.56
N ARG A 542 -4.53 -1.72 2.53
CA ARG A 542 -5.97 -1.51 2.65
C ARG A 542 -6.72 -2.45 1.72
N TYR A 543 -7.70 -3.18 2.25
CA TYR A 543 -8.65 -3.94 1.46
C TYR A 543 -9.99 -3.21 1.48
N TYR A 544 -10.43 -2.75 0.31
CA TYR A 544 -11.64 -1.99 0.07
C TYR A 544 -12.81 -2.89 -0.32
N PHE A 545 -13.99 -2.60 0.22
CA PHE A 545 -15.22 -3.37 0.05
C PHE A 545 -16.47 -2.49 0.15
N ARG A 546 -17.64 -3.04 -0.17
CA ARG A 546 -18.94 -2.39 -0.03
C ARG A 546 -19.82 -3.18 0.94
N PRO A 547 -20.24 -2.60 2.07
CA PRO A 547 -21.18 -3.27 2.95
C PRO A 547 -22.56 -3.41 2.30
N ASP A 548 -23.08 -4.63 2.21
CA ASP A 548 -24.43 -4.86 1.72
C ASP A 548 -25.49 -4.77 2.85
N GLY A 549 -26.60 -4.09 2.58
CA GLY A 549 -27.71 -3.93 3.52
C GLY A 549 -27.48 -2.88 4.63
N THR A 550 -28.34 -2.88 5.65
CA THR A 550 -28.34 -1.86 6.72
C THR A 550 -27.66 -2.32 8.02
N GLY A 551 -27.03 -3.50 8.04
CA GLY A 551 -26.36 -4.06 9.21
C GLY A 551 -24.94 -3.50 9.43
N PRO A 552 -24.40 -3.53 10.66
CA PRO A 552 -23.04 -3.06 10.94
C PRO A 552 -21.98 -4.01 10.34
N VAL A 553 -20.94 -3.45 9.73
CA VAL A 553 -19.79 -4.22 9.23
C VAL A 553 -19.13 -5.04 10.34
N GLN A 554 -18.91 -6.33 10.08
CA GLN A 554 -18.18 -7.25 10.94
C GLN A 554 -16.77 -7.49 10.39
N VAL A 555 -15.75 -7.26 11.21
CA VAL A 555 -14.36 -7.60 10.90
C VAL A 555 -13.86 -8.61 11.93
N THR A 556 -13.58 -9.83 11.48
CA THR A 556 -13.08 -10.91 12.33
C THR A 556 -11.61 -11.15 12.02
N SER A 557 -10.78 -11.07 13.05
CA SER A 557 -9.35 -11.36 12.93
C SER A 557 -9.09 -12.84 12.68
N GLY A 558 -8.01 -13.13 11.94
CA GLY A 558 -7.54 -14.48 11.63
C GLY A 558 -6.07 -14.67 11.99
N TYR A 559 -5.46 -15.71 11.43
CA TYR A 559 -4.04 -15.99 11.58
C TYR A 559 -3.16 -14.83 11.08
N THR A 560 -2.01 -14.64 11.73
CA THR A 560 -0.98 -13.71 11.28
C THR A 560 0.41 -14.29 11.50
N GLN A 561 1.35 -13.95 10.62
CA GLN A 561 2.77 -14.22 10.78
C GLN A 561 3.47 -13.22 11.73
N GLY A 562 2.82 -12.10 12.06
CA GLY A 562 3.36 -11.10 12.99
C GLY A 562 2.48 -9.85 13.10
N CYS A 563 2.16 -9.21 11.98
CA CYS A 563 1.37 -7.97 12.01
C CYS A 563 -0.03 -8.16 12.61
N PRO A 564 -0.55 -7.19 13.38
CA PRO A 564 -1.92 -7.26 13.87
C PRO A 564 -2.93 -7.45 12.74
N SER A 565 -3.81 -8.43 12.88
CA SER A 565 -4.99 -8.61 12.02
C SER A 565 -6.02 -7.50 12.33
N PRO A 566 -6.71 -6.94 11.34
CA PRO A 566 -7.66 -5.85 11.55
C PRO A 566 -8.86 -6.33 12.36
N THR A 567 -9.43 -5.42 13.15
CA THR A 567 -10.63 -5.65 13.99
C THR A 567 -11.74 -4.65 13.70
N THR A 568 -11.47 -3.63 12.89
CA THR A 568 -12.41 -2.55 12.56
C THR A 568 -12.31 -2.18 11.10
N ALA A 569 -13.41 -1.65 10.55
CA ALA A 569 -13.46 -1.06 9.22
C ALA A 569 -13.67 0.45 9.31
N ARG A 570 -13.23 1.17 8.28
CA ARG A 570 -13.38 2.62 8.16
C ARG A 570 -14.07 2.95 6.83
N GLN A 571 -14.96 3.94 6.84
CA GLN A 571 -15.58 4.44 5.63
C GLN A 571 -14.54 5.24 4.84
N PHE A 572 -14.39 4.94 3.55
CA PHE A 572 -13.52 5.67 2.62
C PHE A 572 -14.29 6.79 1.92
N SER A 573 -15.39 6.44 1.26
CA SER A 573 -16.27 7.39 0.56
C SER A 573 -17.62 6.77 0.25
N ALA A 574 -18.72 7.44 0.57
CA ALA A 574 -20.08 6.95 0.29
C ALA A 574 -20.27 5.48 0.74
N ASP A 575 -20.45 4.56 -0.18
CA ASP A 575 -20.66 3.12 0.02
C ASP A 575 -19.35 2.32 0.16
N ILE A 576 -18.18 2.91 -0.10
CA ILE A 576 -16.89 2.22 -0.04
C ILE A 576 -16.29 2.31 1.37
N TRP A 577 -15.94 1.15 1.90
CA TRP A 577 -15.27 0.96 3.18
C TRP A 577 -13.94 0.24 2.99
N TYR A 578 -13.09 0.23 4.01
CA TYR A 578 -11.87 -0.56 4.00
C TYR A 578 -11.50 -1.07 5.39
N VAL A 579 -10.76 -2.19 5.41
CA VAL A 579 -9.93 -2.58 6.54
C VAL A 579 -8.49 -2.19 6.27
N GLU A 580 -7.79 -1.75 7.32
CA GLU A 580 -6.36 -1.39 7.27
C GLU A 580 -5.57 -2.38 8.11
N VAL A 581 -4.56 -2.98 7.51
CA VAL A 581 -3.56 -3.77 8.23
C VAL A 581 -2.34 -2.91 8.43
N ASP A 582 -1.96 -2.70 9.69
CA ASP A 582 -0.83 -1.87 10.08
C ASP A 582 0.33 -2.74 10.56
N CYS A 583 1.35 -2.88 9.72
CA CYS A 583 2.58 -3.59 10.02
C CYS A 583 3.68 -2.68 10.59
N THR A 584 3.35 -1.48 11.06
CA THR A 584 4.35 -0.58 11.65
C THR A 584 5.05 -1.23 12.84
N GLY A 585 6.38 -1.18 12.85
CA GLY A 585 7.24 -1.83 13.85
C GLY A 585 7.66 -3.25 13.51
N TRP A 586 7.08 -3.86 12.46
CA TRP A 586 7.52 -5.15 11.92
C TRP A 586 8.41 -4.95 10.70
N THR A 587 9.45 -5.76 10.57
CA THR A 587 10.38 -5.68 9.43
C THR A 587 10.03 -6.73 8.38
N ILE A 588 9.74 -6.27 7.16
CA ILE A 588 9.55 -7.11 5.98
C ILE A 588 10.67 -6.75 5.00
N ALA A 589 11.61 -7.66 4.77
CA ALA A 589 12.84 -7.39 4.02
C ALA A 589 13.22 -8.57 3.13
N PRO A 590 13.86 -8.36 1.96
CA PRO A 590 14.32 -9.42 1.07
C PRO A 590 15.52 -10.18 1.68
N ALA A 591 15.28 -10.90 2.77
CA ALA A 591 16.31 -11.44 3.65
C ALA A 591 16.06 -12.90 4.09
N GLY A 592 15.12 -13.59 3.45
CA GLY A 592 14.80 -14.98 3.78
C GLY A 592 13.36 -15.37 3.49
N GLN A 593 13.09 -16.68 3.48
CA GLN A 593 11.79 -17.24 3.15
C GLN A 593 10.62 -16.65 3.97
N SER A 594 10.83 -16.43 5.26
CA SER A 594 9.82 -15.83 6.13
C SER A 594 9.92 -14.31 6.15
N GLN A 595 11.15 -13.77 6.10
CA GLN A 595 11.45 -12.36 6.30
C GLN A 595 10.95 -11.47 5.15
N HIS A 596 10.92 -11.99 3.93
CA HIS A 596 10.48 -11.25 2.75
C HIS A 596 8.96 -11.17 2.60
N ARG A 597 8.21 -11.81 3.49
CA ARG A 597 6.75 -11.85 3.39
C ARG A 597 6.06 -11.68 4.73
N MET A 598 4.82 -11.25 4.70
CA MET A 598 4.01 -11.10 5.89
C MET A 598 2.57 -11.48 5.59
N GLU A 599 2.14 -12.61 6.13
CA GLU A 599 0.77 -13.10 6.00
C GLU A 599 -0.13 -12.55 7.10
N VAL A 600 -1.30 -12.04 6.71
CA VAL A 600 -2.38 -11.61 7.60
C VAL A 600 -3.71 -12.10 7.03
N GLN A 601 -4.44 -12.87 7.82
CA GLN A 601 -5.78 -13.35 7.51
C GLN A 601 -6.82 -12.55 8.29
N PHE A 602 -7.96 -12.31 7.67
CA PHE A 602 -9.12 -11.63 8.27
C PHE A 602 -10.38 -11.95 7.48
N LYS A 603 -11.54 -11.68 8.07
CA LYS A 603 -12.84 -11.81 7.43
C LYS A 603 -13.60 -10.49 7.52
N VAL A 604 -14.19 -10.06 6.41
CA VAL A 604 -15.10 -8.91 6.32
C VAL A 604 -16.49 -9.40 5.94
N GLY A 605 -17.54 -8.85 6.55
CA GLY A 605 -18.91 -9.27 6.27
C GLY A 605 -19.95 -8.53 7.08
N VAL A 606 -21.13 -9.14 7.21
CA VAL A 606 -22.28 -8.61 7.94
C VAL A 606 -22.79 -9.62 9.01
N PRO A 607 -23.63 -9.19 9.96
CA PRO A 607 -24.18 -10.08 10.99
C PRO A 607 -25.09 -11.18 10.43
N GLU A 608 -25.48 -12.11 11.29
CA GLU A 608 -26.46 -13.15 10.94
C GLU A 608 -27.78 -12.55 10.45
N GLY A 609 -28.33 -13.12 9.36
CA GLY A 609 -29.53 -12.60 8.69
C GLY A 609 -29.26 -11.58 7.57
N GLY A 610 -28.01 -11.10 7.41
CA GLY A 610 -27.59 -10.25 6.29
C GLY A 610 -27.14 -11.03 5.05
N THR A 611 -27.00 -10.32 3.92
CA THR A 611 -26.42 -10.83 2.66
C THR A 611 -25.10 -10.11 2.41
N TRP A 612 -24.13 -10.79 1.77
CA TRP A 612 -22.84 -10.21 1.37
C TRP A 612 -22.51 -10.60 -0.06
N ASP A 613 -22.23 -9.62 -0.91
CA ASP A 613 -21.82 -9.77 -2.30
C ASP A 613 -20.40 -9.24 -2.49
N PRO A 614 -19.37 -10.12 -2.43
CA PRO A 614 -18.01 -9.67 -2.63
C PRO A 614 -17.72 -9.28 -4.08
N THR A 615 -18.59 -9.60 -5.04
CA THR A 615 -18.30 -9.30 -6.46
C THR A 615 -18.37 -7.81 -6.77
N ASN A 616 -19.02 -7.03 -5.91
CA ASN A 616 -19.07 -5.58 -5.98
C ASN A 616 -17.93 -4.89 -5.20
N ASP A 617 -17.10 -5.62 -4.43
CA ASP A 617 -16.02 -5.04 -3.64
C ASP A 617 -14.88 -4.52 -4.53
N PRO A 618 -14.38 -3.28 -4.33
CA PRO A 618 -13.27 -2.77 -5.12
C PRO A 618 -12.01 -3.63 -5.03
N SER A 619 -11.68 -4.18 -3.86
CA SER A 619 -10.48 -5.01 -3.70
C SER A 619 -10.71 -6.50 -3.95
N TYR A 620 -11.91 -6.95 -4.28
CA TYR A 620 -12.14 -8.38 -4.49
C TYR A 620 -11.53 -8.90 -5.78
N GLN A 621 -10.91 -10.07 -5.66
CA GLN A 621 -10.34 -10.83 -6.76
C GLN A 621 -10.56 -12.32 -6.47
N ALA A 622 -11.23 -13.03 -7.38
CA ALA A 622 -11.52 -14.45 -7.22
C ALA A 622 -10.26 -15.33 -7.31
N ALA A 623 -9.33 -14.99 -8.22
CA ALA A 623 -8.08 -15.72 -8.39
C ALA A 623 -7.06 -15.34 -7.31
N ALA A 624 -6.37 -16.32 -6.74
CA ALA A 624 -5.24 -16.06 -5.84
C ALA A 624 -4.07 -15.41 -6.60
N GLY A 625 -3.40 -14.44 -5.98
CA GLY A 625 -2.20 -13.81 -6.52
C GLY A 625 -2.11 -12.31 -6.24
N PRO A 626 -1.15 -11.60 -6.87
CA PRO A 626 -0.99 -10.16 -6.72
C PRO A 626 -2.27 -9.42 -7.07
N ASN A 627 -2.78 -8.62 -6.13
CA ASN A 627 -4.02 -7.87 -6.29
C ASN A 627 -3.76 -6.37 -6.18
N ARG A 628 -3.56 -5.71 -7.32
CA ARG A 628 -3.26 -4.26 -7.38
C ARG A 628 -4.35 -3.38 -6.78
N LYS A 629 -5.55 -3.91 -6.55
CA LYS A 629 -6.65 -3.19 -5.89
C LYS A 629 -6.53 -3.20 -4.37
N VAL A 630 -5.46 -3.78 -3.81
CA VAL A 630 -5.10 -3.74 -2.38
C VAL A 630 -3.83 -2.91 -2.24
N PRO A 631 -3.93 -1.57 -2.15
CA PRO A 631 -2.75 -0.73 -2.16
C PRO A 631 -1.92 -0.90 -0.89
N LEU A 632 -0.60 -0.90 -1.09
CA LEU A 632 0.42 -0.96 -0.05
C LEU A 632 1.02 0.44 0.14
N TYR A 633 1.23 0.80 1.40
CA TYR A 633 1.79 2.07 1.84
C TYR A 633 3.05 1.82 2.66
N SER A 634 4.00 2.73 2.57
CA SER A 634 5.18 2.82 3.43
C SER A 634 5.39 4.28 3.78
N ALA A 635 5.62 4.58 5.06
CA ALA A 635 5.74 5.95 5.58
C ALA A 635 4.59 6.89 5.11
N GLY A 636 3.37 6.36 5.02
CA GLY A 636 2.18 7.10 4.57
C GLY A 636 2.08 7.32 3.05
N THR A 637 3.09 6.91 2.27
CA THR A 637 3.09 7.02 0.80
C THR A 637 2.68 5.69 0.18
N ARG A 638 1.81 5.71 -0.84
CA ARG A 638 1.46 4.51 -1.60
C ARG A 638 2.67 4.04 -2.40
N VAL A 639 3.13 2.83 -2.14
CA VAL A 639 4.31 2.22 -2.79
C VAL A 639 3.94 1.14 -3.80
N TRP A 640 2.71 0.60 -3.74
CA TRP A 640 2.18 -0.33 -4.73
C TRP A 640 0.65 -0.33 -4.73
N GLY A 641 0.05 -0.73 -5.86
CA GLY A 641 -1.39 -0.81 -6.04
C GLY A 641 -2.09 0.54 -6.18
N GLU A 642 -3.41 0.51 -6.23
CA GLU A 642 -4.29 1.64 -6.52
C GLU A 642 -5.44 1.69 -5.51
N GLU A 643 -5.84 2.91 -5.13
CA GLU A 643 -7.07 3.11 -4.37
C GLU A 643 -8.27 3.16 -5.32
N PRO A 644 -9.46 2.74 -4.89
CA PRO A 644 -10.66 2.98 -5.66
C PRO A 644 -10.84 4.49 -5.90
N GLY A 645 -11.30 4.86 -7.11
CA GLY A 645 -11.72 6.23 -7.39
C GLY A 645 -12.89 6.65 -6.50
N PRO A 646 -13.23 7.96 -6.45
CA PRO A 646 -14.49 8.38 -5.84
C PRO A 646 -15.65 7.62 -6.52
N ALA A 647 -16.65 7.20 -5.74
CA ALA A 647 -17.83 6.52 -6.29
C ALA A 647 -18.37 7.32 -7.49
N THR A 648 -18.46 6.70 -8.66
CA THR A 648 -19.22 7.28 -9.77
C THR A 648 -20.68 7.27 -9.35
N PRO A 649 -21.36 8.44 -9.25
CA PRO A 649 -22.78 8.48 -8.94
C PRO A 649 -23.54 7.60 -9.93
N ASP A 650 -24.50 6.82 -9.45
CA ASP A 650 -25.41 6.10 -10.33
C ASP A 650 -26.21 7.11 -11.15
N THR A 651 -25.90 7.20 -12.44
CA THR A 651 -26.61 8.04 -13.41
C THR A 651 -27.54 7.21 -14.32
N THR A 652 -27.66 5.91 -14.07
CA THR A 652 -28.41 5.00 -14.94
C THR A 652 -29.85 4.97 -14.49
N ALA A 653 -30.76 5.53 -15.28
CA ALA A 653 -32.17 5.45 -14.96
C ALA A 653 -32.72 4.02 -15.03
N PRO A 654 -33.74 3.67 -14.22
CA PRO A 654 -34.45 2.41 -14.34
C PRO A 654 -35.03 2.15 -15.73
N THR A 655 -35.36 0.89 -16.01
CA THR A 655 -36.11 0.55 -17.23
C THR A 655 -37.50 1.21 -17.23
N VAL A 656 -38.00 1.53 -18.41
CA VAL A 656 -39.32 2.16 -18.59
C VAL A 656 -40.41 1.19 -18.11
N PRO A 657 -41.34 1.61 -17.22
CA PRO A 657 -42.47 0.77 -16.81
C PRO A 657 -43.29 0.33 -18.02
N GLY A 658 -43.91 -0.85 -17.94
CA GLY A 658 -44.85 -1.28 -18.99
C GLY A 658 -46.08 -0.35 -19.08
N THR A 659 -46.82 -0.43 -20.18
CA THR A 659 -48.06 0.34 -20.36
C THR A 659 -49.04 0.03 -19.21
N PRO A 660 -49.53 1.03 -18.46
CA PRO A 660 -50.48 0.79 -17.41
C PRO A 660 -51.81 0.29 -17.99
N VAL A 661 -52.50 -0.54 -17.21
CA VAL A 661 -53.86 -1.02 -17.52
C VAL A 661 -54.82 -0.54 -16.44
N ALA A 662 -56.02 -0.12 -16.85
CA ALA A 662 -57.07 0.28 -15.93
C ALA A 662 -58.02 -0.88 -15.66
N SER A 663 -58.41 -1.01 -14.39
CA SER A 663 -59.43 -1.93 -13.90
C SER A 663 -60.37 -1.19 -12.96
N ALA A 664 -61.51 -1.80 -12.61
CA ALA A 664 -62.50 -1.20 -11.72
C ALA A 664 -62.92 0.23 -12.13
N VAL A 665 -63.09 0.47 -13.44
CA VAL A 665 -63.43 1.80 -13.98
C VAL A 665 -64.88 2.14 -13.61
N THR A 666 -65.07 3.23 -12.87
CA THR A 666 -66.37 3.80 -12.54
C THR A 666 -66.49 5.20 -13.14
N ALA A 667 -67.67 5.82 -12.98
CA ALA A 667 -67.86 7.21 -13.38
C ALA A 667 -66.92 8.20 -12.64
N THR A 668 -66.28 7.79 -11.53
CA THR A 668 -65.46 8.67 -10.67
C THR A 668 -64.09 8.13 -10.24
N GLY A 669 -63.66 6.96 -10.72
CA GLY A 669 -62.36 6.39 -10.35
C GLY A 669 -61.98 5.13 -11.13
N LEU A 670 -60.76 4.65 -10.91
CA LEU A 670 -60.22 3.41 -11.48
C LEU A 670 -58.99 2.93 -10.69
N THR A 671 -58.53 1.72 -10.95
CA THR A 671 -57.24 1.20 -10.45
C THR A 671 -56.29 0.95 -11.61
N LEU A 672 -55.09 1.52 -11.53
CA LEU A 672 -53.99 1.31 -12.48
C LEU A 672 -53.06 0.21 -11.98
N THR A 673 -52.64 -0.68 -12.87
CA THR A 673 -51.52 -1.61 -12.64
C THR A 673 -50.59 -1.63 -13.85
N TRP A 674 -49.30 -1.90 -13.65
CA TRP A 674 -48.32 -1.98 -14.74
C TRP A 674 -47.24 -3.05 -14.48
N PRO A 675 -46.60 -3.58 -15.53
CA PRO A 675 -45.38 -4.37 -15.39
C PRO A 675 -44.27 -3.57 -14.69
N ALA A 676 -43.61 -4.18 -13.71
CA ALA A 676 -42.57 -3.54 -12.91
C ALA A 676 -41.29 -3.25 -13.73
N SER A 677 -40.62 -2.16 -13.39
CA SER A 677 -39.29 -1.83 -13.90
C SER A 677 -38.21 -2.68 -13.22
N THR A 678 -36.97 -2.55 -13.70
CA THR A 678 -35.74 -3.04 -13.08
C THR A 678 -34.71 -1.91 -13.09
N ASP A 679 -33.81 -1.92 -12.11
CA ASP A 679 -32.65 -1.03 -12.09
C ASP A 679 -31.35 -1.83 -12.28
N ALA A 680 -30.52 -1.39 -13.21
CA ALA A 680 -29.20 -1.97 -13.49
C ALA A 680 -28.06 -1.04 -13.04
N GLY A 681 -28.38 0.18 -12.56
CA GLY A 681 -27.44 1.16 -12.01
C GLY A 681 -26.92 0.81 -10.62
N GLY A 682 -27.65 -0.06 -9.90
CA GLY A 682 -27.23 -0.66 -8.63
C GLY A 682 -27.78 0.07 -7.41
N SER A 683 -28.53 1.17 -7.58
CA SER A 683 -29.21 1.87 -6.49
C SER A 683 -30.58 1.29 -6.13
N GLY A 684 -31.12 0.38 -6.97
CA GLY A 684 -32.38 -0.31 -6.73
C GLY A 684 -33.61 0.58 -6.92
N LEU A 685 -34.79 -0.02 -7.10
CA LEU A 685 -36.04 0.74 -7.33
C LEU A 685 -36.60 1.36 -6.05
N ALA A 686 -36.88 2.65 -6.09
CA ALA A 686 -37.46 3.41 -4.98
C ALA A 686 -39.00 3.60 -5.10
N GLY A 687 -39.57 3.52 -6.31
CA GLY A 687 -41.00 3.64 -6.53
C GLY A 687 -41.36 4.16 -7.93
N TYR A 688 -42.62 4.58 -8.11
CA TYR A 688 -43.14 5.08 -9.38
C TYR A 688 -43.83 6.45 -9.24
N GLU A 689 -43.80 7.23 -10.30
CA GLU A 689 -44.50 8.51 -10.44
C GLU A 689 -45.57 8.38 -11.53
N VAL A 690 -46.84 8.53 -11.16
CA VAL A 690 -47.99 8.45 -12.08
C VAL A 690 -48.48 9.84 -12.42
N THR A 691 -48.55 10.16 -13.70
CA THR A 691 -49.20 11.39 -14.17
C THR A 691 -50.62 11.12 -14.62
N ARG A 692 -51.51 12.08 -14.34
CA ARG A 692 -52.91 12.10 -14.74
C ARG A 692 -53.22 13.41 -15.46
N ALA A 693 -53.65 13.35 -16.70
CA ALA A 693 -54.15 14.48 -17.48
C ALA A 693 -55.57 14.19 -17.98
N GLN A 694 -56.45 15.19 -17.96
CA GLN A 694 -57.76 15.08 -18.61
C GLN A 694 -57.65 15.57 -20.06
N ALA A 695 -58.25 14.86 -21.02
CA ALA A 695 -58.24 15.27 -22.42
C ALA A 695 -58.84 16.68 -22.57
N GLY A 696 -58.07 17.59 -23.18
CA GLY A 696 -58.44 19.00 -23.37
C GLY A 696 -58.13 19.93 -22.19
N SER A 697 -57.44 19.45 -21.15
CA SER A 697 -56.96 20.26 -20.03
C SER A 697 -55.42 20.34 -20.03
N ASP A 698 -54.87 21.53 -19.72
CA ASP A 698 -53.43 21.71 -19.50
C ASP A 698 -52.98 21.28 -18.09
N ALA A 699 -53.91 20.88 -17.22
CA ALA A 699 -53.62 20.49 -15.85
C ALA A 699 -53.12 19.02 -15.77
N LEU A 700 -51.88 18.85 -15.33
CA LEU A 700 -51.25 17.56 -15.03
C LEU A 700 -51.20 17.34 -13.52
N VAL A 701 -51.71 16.21 -13.04
CA VAL A 701 -51.62 15.80 -11.63
C VAL A 701 -50.59 14.68 -11.50
N LEU A 702 -49.65 14.82 -10.56
CA LEU A 702 -48.60 13.83 -10.26
C LEU A 702 -48.91 13.12 -8.93
N THR A 703 -48.83 11.80 -8.93
CA THR A 703 -49.07 10.97 -7.74
C THR A 703 -47.96 9.92 -7.61
N ASP A 704 -47.30 9.84 -6.46
CA ASP A 704 -46.33 8.77 -6.15
C ASP A 704 -47.03 7.45 -5.84
N ALA A 705 -46.45 6.34 -6.32
CA ALA A 705 -46.88 4.98 -6.03
C ALA A 705 -45.68 4.16 -5.51
N PRO A 706 -45.76 3.55 -4.31
CA PRO A 706 -44.66 2.77 -3.73
C PRO A 706 -44.48 1.39 -4.39
N SER A 707 -45.44 0.97 -5.23
CA SER A 707 -45.43 -0.32 -5.94
C SER A 707 -46.04 -0.16 -7.34
N ASN A 708 -46.15 -1.25 -8.10
CA ASN A 708 -46.63 -1.25 -9.48
C ASN A 708 -48.18 -1.20 -9.63
N SER A 709 -48.86 -0.57 -8.68
CA SER A 709 -50.31 -0.41 -8.64
C SER A 709 -50.71 0.90 -7.96
N LEU A 710 -51.77 1.55 -8.44
CA LEU A 710 -52.30 2.80 -7.87
C LEU A 710 -53.83 2.90 -8.04
N ALA A 711 -54.56 3.14 -6.96
CA ALA A 711 -55.97 3.50 -7.00
C ALA A 711 -56.14 5.01 -7.26
N VAL A 712 -56.91 5.36 -8.29
CA VAL A 712 -57.17 6.74 -8.73
C VAL A 712 -58.63 7.09 -8.47
N THR A 713 -58.86 8.17 -7.70
CA THR A 713 -60.20 8.67 -7.36
C THR A 713 -60.41 10.12 -7.83
N GLY A 714 -61.67 10.58 -7.82
CA GLY A 714 -62.02 11.96 -8.16
C GLY A 714 -62.03 12.27 -9.66
N LEU A 715 -62.26 11.25 -10.50
CA LEU A 715 -62.50 11.45 -11.94
C LEU A 715 -63.94 11.95 -12.17
N GLN A 716 -64.19 12.58 -13.31
CA GLN A 716 -65.52 13.03 -13.72
C GLN A 716 -66.14 12.05 -14.71
N PRO A 717 -67.49 11.86 -14.72
CA PRO A 717 -68.16 11.00 -15.70
C PRO A 717 -68.00 11.51 -17.14
N GLU A 718 -68.00 10.60 -18.12
CA GLU A 718 -67.87 10.91 -19.55
C GLU A 718 -66.68 11.82 -19.86
N ARG A 719 -65.57 11.62 -19.14
CA ARG A 719 -64.31 12.32 -19.38
C ARG A 719 -63.22 11.33 -19.68
N THR A 720 -62.41 11.69 -20.66
CA THR A 720 -61.23 10.93 -21.04
C THR A 720 -60.03 11.42 -20.24
N TYR A 721 -59.35 10.49 -19.59
CA TYR A 721 -58.11 10.72 -18.86
C TYR A 721 -56.96 9.94 -19.49
N GLN A 722 -55.78 10.53 -19.45
CA GLN A 722 -54.53 9.97 -19.92
C GLN A 722 -53.59 9.77 -18.73
N PHE A 723 -53.01 8.57 -18.64
CA PHE A 723 -52.08 8.21 -17.57
C PHE A 723 -50.75 7.73 -18.13
N THR A 724 -49.64 8.21 -17.57
CA THR A 724 -48.30 7.65 -17.81
C THR A 724 -47.58 7.40 -16.49
N VAL A 725 -46.64 6.46 -16.49
CA VAL A 725 -45.90 6.05 -15.29
C VAL A 725 -44.40 6.16 -15.56
N ARG A 726 -43.65 6.70 -14.61
CA ARG A 726 -42.18 6.65 -14.57
C ARG A 726 -41.72 5.85 -13.37
N ALA A 727 -40.60 5.16 -13.48
CA ALA A 727 -39.92 4.54 -12.35
C ALA A 727 -38.82 5.48 -11.82
N ARG A 728 -38.55 5.40 -10.52
CA ARG A 728 -37.50 6.13 -9.82
C ARG A 728 -36.64 5.16 -9.02
N ASP A 729 -35.33 5.34 -9.04
CA ASP A 729 -34.38 4.55 -8.24
C ASP A 729 -33.97 5.25 -6.93
N GLY A 730 -33.13 4.57 -6.14
CA GLY A 730 -32.55 5.09 -4.90
C GLY A 730 -31.56 6.26 -5.09
N ALA A 731 -31.02 6.44 -6.29
CA ALA A 731 -30.15 7.55 -6.66
C ALA A 731 -30.91 8.81 -7.14
N GLY A 732 -32.22 8.68 -7.39
CA GLY A 732 -33.11 9.75 -7.85
C GLY A 732 -33.21 9.88 -9.38
N ASN A 733 -32.64 8.93 -10.13
CA ASN A 733 -32.83 8.88 -11.58
C ASN A 733 -34.27 8.46 -11.92
N ARG A 734 -34.78 8.97 -13.04
CA ARG A 734 -36.14 8.70 -13.51
C ARG A 734 -36.11 8.10 -14.90
N SER A 735 -36.86 7.03 -15.09
CA SER A 735 -37.05 6.47 -16.43
C SER A 735 -37.88 7.39 -17.32
N ALA A 736 -37.88 7.12 -18.64
CA ALA A 736 -38.87 7.72 -19.52
C ALA A 736 -40.29 7.29 -19.12
N ALA A 737 -41.28 8.10 -19.48
CA ALA A 737 -42.68 7.75 -19.22
C ALA A 737 -43.08 6.51 -20.04
N SER A 738 -43.88 5.63 -19.43
CA SER A 738 -44.55 4.54 -20.15
C SER A 738 -45.46 5.09 -21.26
N PRO A 739 -45.82 4.27 -22.27
CA PRO A 739 -46.87 4.62 -23.21
C PRO A 739 -48.15 5.00 -22.47
N ALA A 740 -48.83 6.03 -22.96
CA ALA A 740 -49.97 6.57 -22.26
C ALA A 740 -51.20 5.66 -22.37
N LEU A 741 -51.80 5.34 -21.23
CA LEU A 741 -53.12 4.73 -21.18
C LEU A 741 -54.18 5.81 -21.26
N THR A 742 -55.13 5.65 -22.19
CA THR A 742 -56.30 6.52 -22.31
C THR A 742 -57.54 5.76 -21.81
N VAL A 743 -58.27 6.35 -20.87
CA VAL A 743 -59.49 5.77 -20.29
C VAL A 743 -60.59 6.81 -20.28
N THR A 744 -61.74 6.48 -20.86
CA THR A 744 -62.97 7.29 -20.74
C THR A 744 -63.84 6.70 -19.63
N THR A 745 -64.21 7.53 -18.66
CA THR A 745 -65.16 7.13 -17.62
C THR A 745 -66.56 6.95 -18.22
N PRO A 746 -67.33 5.93 -17.79
CA PRO A 746 -68.67 5.67 -18.30
C PRO A 746 -69.68 6.78 -17.94
N ALA A 747 -70.79 6.83 -18.68
CA ALA A 747 -71.92 7.71 -18.41
C ALA A 747 -72.60 7.39 -17.07
N ALA A 748 -73.18 8.41 -16.44
CA ALA A 748 -74.05 8.23 -15.29
C ALA A 748 -75.44 7.71 -15.74
N PRO A 749 -76.09 6.76 -15.03
CA PRO A 749 -77.41 6.24 -15.40
C PRO A 749 -78.55 7.29 -15.27
N ALA A 750 -79.63 7.14 -16.06
CA ALA A 750 -80.77 8.08 -16.18
C ALA A 750 -81.78 7.99 -15.00
N PRO A 751 -82.48 9.09 -14.64
CA PRO A 751 -83.36 9.14 -13.45
C PRO A 751 -84.77 8.57 -13.70
N ASP A 752 -85.32 7.87 -12.71
CA ASP A 752 -86.69 7.35 -12.66
C ASP A 752 -87.71 8.42 -12.19
N SER A 753 -88.97 8.33 -12.62
CA SER A 753 -90.01 9.36 -12.40
C SER A 753 -91.33 8.85 -11.80
N THR A 754 -91.37 7.60 -11.35
CA THR A 754 -92.60 6.98 -10.80
C THR A 754 -92.56 7.06 -9.28
N PRO A 755 -93.52 7.70 -8.59
CA PRO A 755 -93.48 7.78 -7.12
C PRO A 755 -93.88 6.48 -6.42
N PRO A 756 -93.30 6.19 -5.22
CA PRO A 756 -93.69 5.03 -4.42
C PRO A 756 -95.15 5.05 -3.97
N THR A 757 -95.66 3.87 -3.56
CA THR A 757 -96.97 3.77 -2.87
C THR A 757 -96.96 4.43 -1.48
N ALA A 758 -98.13 4.80 -0.96
CA ALA A 758 -98.22 5.43 0.37
C ALA A 758 -97.84 4.42 1.48
N PRO A 759 -97.01 4.80 2.47
CA PRO A 759 -96.69 3.94 3.61
C PRO A 759 -97.91 3.60 4.47
N GLY A 760 -97.84 2.50 5.24
CA GLY A 760 -98.89 2.15 6.20
C GLY A 760 -99.04 3.18 7.33
N THR A 761 -100.19 3.16 8.03
CA THR A 761 -100.42 4.03 9.20
C THR A 761 -99.33 3.80 10.26
N PRO A 762 -98.64 4.85 10.71
CA PRO A 762 -97.56 4.71 11.68
C PRO A 762 -98.11 4.34 13.07
N THR A 763 -97.28 3.66 13.85
CA THR A 763 -97.49 3.30 15.26
C THR A 763 -96.32 3.85 16.08
N ALA A 764 -96.55 4.25 17.33
CA ALA A 764 -95.52 4.80 18.20
C ALA A 764 -95.16 3.85 19.34
N SER A 765 -93.86 3.80 19.65
CA SER A 765 -93.26 3.05 20.75
C SER A 765 -92.12 3.87 21.36
N ALA A 766 -91.59 3.46 22.53
CA ALA A 766 -90.52 4.18 23.22
C ALA A 766 -90.80 5.69 23.40
N VAL A 767 -92.04 6.04 23.76
CA VAL A 767 -92.48 7.44 23.93
C VAL A 767 -91.84 8.01 25.19
N GLY A 768 -90.81 8.85 25.00
CA GLY A 768 -90.15 9.61 26.03
C GLY A 768 -90.48 11.10 25.94
N PRO A 769 -89.83 11.93 26.76
CA PRO A 769 -90.13 13.35 26.82
C PRO A 769 -89.75 14.18 25.61
N THR A 770 -88.60 13.86 25.02
CA THR A 770 -88.07 14.64 23.89
C THR A 770 -88.03 13.82 22.61
N GLY A 771 -88.65 12.65 22.59
CA GLY A 771 -88.68 11.79 21.42
C GLY A 771 -89.50 10.52 21.59
N LEU A 772 -89.74 9.85 20.46
CA LEU A 772 -90.45 8.58 20.36
C LEU A 772 -89.96 7.83 19.12
N THR A 773 -90.24 6.53 19.02
CA THR A 773 -89.94 5.73 17.83
C THR A 773 -91.21 5.39 17.08
N LEU A 774 -91.29 5.81 15.82
CA LEU A 774 -92.37 5.45 14.89
C LEU A 774 -92.02 4.21 14.08
N ALA A 775 -93.01 3.37 13.80
CA ALA A 775 -92.93 2.23 12.89
C ALA A 775 -94.16 2.16 11.98
N TRP A 776 -93.99 1.81 10.70
CA TRP A 776 -95.08 1.73 9.71
C TRP A 776 -94.92 0.52 8.77
N GLY A 777 -95.97 0.21 7.99
CA GLY A 777 -95.88 -0.78 6.91
C GLY A 777 -95.11 -0.22 5.70
N PRO A 778 -94.27 -1.02 5.01
CA PRO A 778 -93.43 -0.54 3.90
C PRO A 778 -94.26 -0.10 2.68
N ALA A 779 -93.72 0.87 1.94
CA ALA A 779 -94.12 1.23 0.59
C ALA A 779 -93.36 0.39 -0.45
N THR A 780 -93.88 0.36 -1.68
CA THR A 780 -93.30 -0.31 -2.84
C THR A 780 -93.16 0.64 -4.02
N ASP A 781 -92.14 0.41 -4.85
CA ASP A 781 -91.80 1.21 -6.03
C ASP A 781 -91.06 0.36 -7.09
N ASN A 782 -91.03 0.78 -8.37
CA ASN A 782 -90.38 0.07 -9.47
C ASN A 782 -88.84 0.15 -9.48
N VAL A 783 -88.21 1.16 -8.88
CA VAL A 783 -86.74 1.22 -8.70
C VAL A 783 -86.30 1.04 -7.25
N GLY A 784 -87.26 0.71 -6.39
CA GLY A 784 -87.04 0.47 -4.97
C GLY A 784 -87.15 1.74 -4.14
N VAL A 785 -87.81 1.62 -2.99
CA VAL A 785 -87.90 2.68 -1.99
C VAL A 785 -86.55 2.79 -1.29
N THR A 786 -85.89 3.94 -1.43
CA THR A 786 -84.61 4.20 -0.77
C THR A 786 -84.76 4.82 0.60
N GLY A 787 -85.94 5.38 0.92
CA GLY A 787 -86.26 5.75 2.28
C GLY A 787 -87.63 6.36 2.47
N TYR A 788 -87.87 6.81 3.69
CA TYR A 788 -89.12 7.38 4.16
C TYR A 788 -88.83 8.70 4.84
N ARG A 789 -89.75 9.65 4.70
CA ARG A 789 -89.72 10.96 5.33
C ARG A 789 -90.91 11.10 6.27
N VAL A 790 -90.64 11.28 7.55
CA VAL A 790 -91.67 11.48 8.57
C VAL A 790 -91.88 12.98 8.76
N HIS A 791 -93.13 13.41 8.69
CA HIS A 791 -93.55 14.79 8.90
C HIS A 791 -94.40 14.89 10.16
N ARG A 792 -94.38 16.04 10.84
CA ARG A 792 -95.31 16.41 11.91
C ARG A 792 -96.30 17.49 11.45
N SER A 793 -97.28 17.83 12.28
CA SER A 793 -98.29 18.88 12.09
C SER A 793 -97.77 20.08 11.29
N ALA A 794 -98.55 20.54 10.30
CA ALA A 794 -98.18 21.54 9.29
C ALA A 794 -97.08 21.10 8.28
N ASN A 795 -96.96 19.79 8.02
CA ASN A 795 -96.08 19.20 7.00
C ASN A 795 -94.58 19.47 7.24
N VAL A 796 -94.18 19.59 8.51
CA VAL A 796 -92.79 19.84 8.90
C VAL A 796 -92.03 18.52 8.96
N LEU A 797 -91.00 18.36 8.13
CA LEU A 797 -90.13 17.17 8.12
C LEU A 797 -89.40 17.03 9.46
N VAL A 798 -89.58 15.90 10.16
CA VAL A 798 -88.93 15.61 11.46
C VAL A 798 -87.80 14.59 11.36
N GLY A 799 -87.71 13.86 10.25
CA GLY A 799 -86.58 13.01 9.98
C GLY A 799 -86.83 12.08 8.79
N SER A 800 -85.80 11.34 8.43
CA SER A 800 -85.84 10.39 7.32
C SER A 800 -85.07 9.13 7.68
N THR A 801 -85.50 8.00 7.16
CA THR A 801 -84.93 6.67 7.44
C THR A 801 -85.01 5.79 6.19
N THR A 802 -84.11 4.84 6.02
CA THR A 802 -84.18 3.85 4.93
C THR A 802 -85.01 2.63 5.33
N GLY A 803 -85.23 2.40 6.62
CA GLY A 803 -86.08 1.34 7.16
C GLY A 803 -87.52 1.81 7.42
N THR A 804 -88.39 0.91 7.85
CA THR A 804 -89.78 1.23 8.20
C THR A 804 -89.97 1.72 9.64
N THR A 805 -88.89 2.18 10.26
CA THR A 805 -88.86 2.71 11.62
C THR A 805 -87.98 3.96 11.71
N LEU A 806 -88.41 4.96 12.48
CA LEU A 806 -87.64 6.18 12.74
C LEU A 806 -87.82 6.64 14.19
N ALA A 807 -86.70 6.84 14.88
CA ALA A 807 -86.66 7.57 16.13
C ALA A 807 -86.75 9.08 15.85
N VAL A 808 -87.83 9.70 16.30
CA VAL A 808 -88.06 11.14 16.23
C VAL A 808 -87.59 11.77 17.54
N THR A 809 -86.65 12.71 17.46
CA THR A 809 -86.09 13.42 18.61
C THR A 809 -86.35 14.93 18.49
N GLY A 810 -86.08 15.71 19.54
CA GLY A 810 -86.32 17.16 19.55
C GLY A 810 -87.79 17.55 19.74
N LEU A 811 -88.61 16.65 20.28
CA LEU A 811 -89.97 16.96 20.69
C LEU A 811 -89.98 17.69 22.05
N THR A 812 -90.99 18.52 22.27
CA THR A 812 -91.23 19.12 23.59
C THR A 812 -91.95 18.11 24.47
N ALA A 813 -91.58 18.04 25.75
CA ALA A 813 -92.21 17.16 26.72
C ALA A 813 -93.67 17.54 27.00
N ALA A 814 -94.47 16.57 27.45
CA ALA A 814 -95.90 16.71 27.74
C ALA A 814 -96.73 17.32 26.59
N THR A 815 -96.30 17.15 25.33
CA THR A 815 -96.90 17.83 24.16
C THR A 815 -97.40 16.82 23.13
N ALA A 816 -98.61 17.03 22.61
CA ALA A 816 -99.21 16.19 21.57
C ALA A 816 -98.66 16.55 20.18
N TYR A 817 -98.24 15.54 19.42
CA TYR A 817 -97.76 15.66 18.05
C TYR A 817 -98.52 14.71 17.12
N THR A 818 -98.84 15.18 15.91
CA THR A 818 -99.44 14.36 14.84
C THR A 818 -98.39 14.09 13.76
N PHE A 819 -98.19 12.83 13.38
CA PHE A 819 -97.19 12.39 12.41
C PHE A 819 -97.79 11.71 11.18
N THR A 820 -97.19 11.95 10.02
CA THR A 820 -97.47 11.28 8.73
C THR A 820 -96.17 10.87 8.06
N VAL A 821 -96.18 9.84 7.23
CA VAL A 821 -94.98 9.31 6.57
C VAL A 821 -95.16 9.25 5.06
N VAL A 822 -94.17 9.69 4.29
CA VAL A 822 -94.09 9.47 2.83
C VAL A 822 -92.87 8.61 2.50
N ALA A 823 -92.90 7.86 1.41
CA ALA A 823 -91.77 7.11 0.87
C ALA A 823 -91.09 7.87 -0.27
N VAL A 824 -89.81 7.59 -0.50
CA VAL A 824 -88.95 8.16 -1.54
C VAL A 824 -88.20 7.03 -2.23
N ASP A 825 -88.23 6.99 -3.56
CA ASP A 825 -87.48 6.01 -4.36
C ASP A 825 -86.02 6.42 -4.61
N ALA A 826 -85.30 5.62 -5.40
CA ALA A 826 -83.91 5.88 -5.78
C ALA A 826 -83.71 7.10 -6.68
N ALA A 827 -84.77 7.59 -7.34
CA ALA A 827 -84.73 8.74 -8.22
C ALA A 827 -85.29 10.04 -7.59
N GLY A 828 -85.77 9.96 -6.35
CA GLY A 828 -86.21 11.09 -5.55
C GLY A 828 -87.70 11.41 -5.65
N ASN A 829 -88.53 10.58 -6.30
CA ASN A 829 -89.97 10.81 -6.33
C ASN A 829 -90.60 10.46 -4.98
N VAL A 830 -91.66 11.18 -4.59
CA VAL A 830 -92.24 11.13 -3.24
C VAL A 830 -93.68 10.62 -3.28
N SER A 831 -94.00 9.63 -2.43
CA SER A 831 -95.34 9.06 -2.33
C SER A 831 -96.37 10.04 -1.75
N PRO A 832 -97.69 9.75 -1.88
CA PRO A 832 -98.70 10.30 -0.98
C PRO A 832 -98.40 9.96 0.50
N ALA A 833 -98.85 10.80 1.43
CA ALA A 833 -98.63 10.61 2.86
C ALA A 833 -99.53 9.51 3.44
N SER A 834 -99.01 8.79 4.44
CA SER A 834 -99.78 7.83 5.23
C SER A 834 -100.87 8.52 6.06
N PRO A 835 -101.90 7.79 6.54
CA PRO A 835 -102.86 8.32 7.51
C PRO A 835 -102.16 8.82 8.79
N PRO A 836 -102.64 9.91 9.43
CA PRO A 836 -101.96 10.54 10.55
C PRO A 836 -102.07 9.75 11.86
N LEU A 837 -101.01 9.77 12.68
CA LEU A 837 -100.97 9.26 14.06
C LEU A 837 -100.75 10.42 15.05
N THR A 838 -101.58 10.55 16.09
CA THR A 838 -101.38 11.55 17.16
C THR A 838 -100.90 10.89 18.46
N VAL A 839 -99.80 11.38 19.04
CA VAL A 839 -99.15 10.86 20.26
C VAL A 839 -98.65 12.01 21.14
N THR A 840 -98.83 11.89 22.45
CA THR A 840 -98.32 12.86 23.45
C THR A 840 -97.02 12.35 24.06
N THR A 841 -95.98 13.20 24.07
CA THR A 841 -94.67 12.91 24.68
C THR A 841 -94.75 12.88 26.22
N ALA A 842 -93.81 12.16 26.85
CA ALA A 842 -93.73 12.06 28.31
C ALA A 842 -93.16 13.36 28.96
N ASP A 843 -93.05 13.43 30.28
CA ASP A 843 -92.50 14.60 31.01
C ASP A 843 -90.96 14.67 30.98
N PRO A 844 -90.32 15.86 30.92
CA PRO A 844 -88.89 16.00 30.65
C PRO A 844 -88.01 15.44 31.78
N PRO A 845 -86.86 14.81 31.51
CA PRO A 845 -85.91 14.41 32.54
C PRO A 845 -85.03 15.62 32.90
N ALA A 846 -84.63 15.73 34.17
CA ALA A 846 -83.81 16.86 34.64
C ALA A 846 -82.43 16.95 33.94
N ALA A 847 -81.94 18.17 33.67
CA ALA A 847 -80.72 18.47 32.92
C ALA A 847 -79.41 17.99 33.60
N GLY A 848 -78.48 17.38 32.83
CA GLY A 848 -77.09 17.12 33.27
C GLY A 848 -76.48 15.74 33.01
N GLY A 849 -76.73 15.10 31.85
CA GLY A 849 -76.37 13.70 31.61
C GLY A 849 -74.86 13.37 31.64
N CYS A 850 -74.53 12.22 32.22
CA CYS A 850 -73.22 11.59 32.18
C CYS A 850 -73.37 10.10 31.83
N ALA A 851 -72.33 9.48 31.28
CA ALA A 851 -72.27 8.03 31.10
C ALA A 851 -71.06 7.43 31.80
N VAL A 852 -71.23 6.27 32.42
CA VAL A 852 -70.19 5.59 33.18
C VAL A 852 -70.02 4.17 32.65
N THR A 853 -68.81 3.83 32.22
CA THR A 853 -68.45 2.44 31.92
C THR A 853 -67.63 1.86 33.05
N TRP A 854 -68.10 0.76 33.63
CA TRP A 854 -67.42 0.07 34.73
C TRP A 854 -66.88 -1.28 34.28
N THR A 855 -65.58 -1.45 34.37
CA THR A 855 -64.92 -2.74 34.18
C THR A 855 -64.23 -3.14 35.47
N SER A 856 -64.40 -4.39 35.90
CA SER A 856 -63.69 -4.88 37.07
C SER A 856 -63.27 -6.31 36.92
N SER A 857 -62.07 -6.62 37.40
CA SER A 857 -61.53 -7.96 37.54
C SER A 857 -61.52 -8.31 39.02
N SER A 858 -62.31 -9.31 39.41
CA SER A 858 -62.43 -9.76 40.80
C SER A 858 -61.73 -11.10 40.96
N TRP A 859 -61.06 -11.27 42.10
CA TRP A 859 -60.54 -12.55 42.60
C TRP A 859 -61.00 -12.73 44.05
N ASP A 860 -60.55 -13.80 44.71
CA ASP A 860 -61.08 -14.33 45.98
C ASP A 860 -61.70 -13.29 46.92
N THR A 861 -60.90 -12.41 47.52
CA THR A 861 -61.37 -11.35 48.42
C THR A 861 -60.99 -9.94 47.94
N GLY A 862 -60.49 -9.81 46.70
CA GLY A 862 -59.98 -8.57 46.12
C GLY A 862 -60.50 -8.32 44.72
N PHE A 863 -60.49 -7.07 44.28
CA PHE A 863 -60.82 -6.72 42.90
C PHE A 863 -60.14 -5.43 42.47
N THR A 864 -59.99 -5.26 41.17
CA THR A 864 -59.60 -3.99 40.55
C THR A 864 -60.76 -3.48 39.73
N ALA A 865 -61.13 -2.21 39.89
CA ALA A 865 -62.12 -1.52 39.08
C ALA A 865 -61.48 -0.39 38.26
N ASN A 866 -61.82 -0.35 36.98
CA ASN A 866 -61.51 0.75 36.07
C ASN A 866 -62.82 1.35 35.56
N ILE A 867 -62.97 2.65 35.76
CA ILE A 867 -64.18 3.42 35.49
C ILE A 867 -63.86 4.48 34.46
N THR A 868 -64.64 4.53 33.38
CA THR A 868 -64.60 5.62 32.40
C THR A 868 -65.85 6.47 32.54
N LEU A 869 -65.67 7.75 32.84
CA LEU A 869 -66.73 8.73 32.96
C LEU A 869 -66.74 9.62 31.71
N THR A 870 -67.88 9.68 31.05
CA THR A 870 -68.11 10.48 29.85
C THR A 870 -69.13 11.56 30.13
N ASN A 871 -68.83 12.80 29.75
CA ASN A 871 -69.83 13.86 29.76
C ASN A 871 -70.74 13.69 28.54
N THR A 872 -71.94 13.16 28.72
CA THR A 872 -72.94 13.02 27.66
C THR A 872 -73.89 14.22 27.58
N GLY A 873 -73.69 15.21 28.46
CA GLY A 873 -74.36 16.50 28.43
C GLY A 873 -73.82 17.39 27.32
N THR A 874 -74.52 18.50 27.09
CA THR A 874 -74.23 19.44 26.00
C THR A 874 -73.31 20.60 26.40
N SER A 875 -72.91 20.68 27.67
CA SER A 875 -72.02 21.71 28.20
C SER A 875 -70.76 21.12 28.85
N THR A 876 -69.62 21.79 28.69
CA THR A 876 -68.35 21.40 29.32
C THR A 876 -68.47 21.37 30.84
N VAL A 877 -68.06 20.25 31.45
CA VAL A 877 -67.99 20.08 32.90
C VAL A 877 -66.58 20.45 33.37
N ASN A 878 -66.48 21.44 34.25
CA ASN A 878 -65.22 21.86 34.86
C ASN A 878 -65.15 21.39 36.31
N GLY A 879 -64.43 20.31 36.54
CA GLY A 879 -64.39 19.56 37.80
C GLY A 879 -65.53 18.53 37.86
N TRP A 880 -65.19 17.26 38.10
CA TRP A 880 -66.16 16.18 38.23
C TRP A 880 -65.95 15.39 39.52
N THR A 881 -67.08 15.05 40.13
CA THR A 881 -67.18 14.21 41.32
C THR A 881 -68.16 13.09 41.00
N LEU A 882 -67.68 11.85 40.91
CA LEU A 882 -68.51 10.68 40.68
C LEU A 882 -68.85 10.01 42.01
N ALA A 883 -70.13 9.87 42.31
CA ALA A 883 -70.62 9.17 43.50
C ALA A 883 -71.40 7.91 43.12
N PHE A 884 -71.14 6.81 43.84
CA PHE A 884 -71.85 5.53 43.71
C PHE A 884 -71.83 4.77 45.03
N THR A 885 -72.73 3.80 45.18
CA THR A 885 -72.81 2.96 46.38
C THR A 885 -72.58 1.51 46.01
N PHE A 886 -71.72 0.83 46.76
CA PHE A 886 -71.54 -0.60 46.61
C PHE A 886 -72.81 -1.36 47.03
N PRO A 887 -73.33 -2.28 46.20
CA PRO A 887 -74.53 -3.03 46.55
C PRO A 887 -74.34 -3.99 47.73
N SER A 888 -73.09 -4.39 48.02
CA SER A 888 -72.75 -5.24 49.17
C SER A 888 -71.94 -4.46 50.19
N SER A 889 -72.38 -4.51 51.46
CA SER A 889 -71.72 -3.81 52.58
C SER A 889 -70.29 -4.29 52.87
N GLY A 890 -69.93 -5.47 52.36
CA GLY A 890 -68.58 -6.04 52.46
C GLY A 890 -67.56 -5.47 51.47
N GLN A 891 -67.98 -4.67 50.46
CA GLN A 891 -67.07 -4.10 49.47
C GLN A 891 -66.38 -2.83 50.00
N LYS A 892 -65.04 -2.77 49.90
CA LYS A 892 -64.19 -1.65 50.35
C LYS A 892 -63.25 -1.17 49.26
N VAL A 893 -63.11 0.15 49.13
CA VAL A 893 -62.14 0.82 48.26
C VAL A 893 -60.78 0.85 48.97
N GLY A 894 -59.74 0.47 48.25
CA GLY A 894 -58.34 0.58 48.66
C GLY A 894 -57.62 1.66 47.84
N GLN A 895 -56.42 1.35 47.34
CA GLN A 895 -55.60 2.31 46.62
C GLN A 895 -56.19 2.68 45.26
N GLY A 896 -56.42 3.97 45.03
CA GLY A 896 -56.89 4.53 43.76
C GLY A 896 -55.82 5.22 42.94
N TRP A 897 -56.11 5.42 41.66
CA TRP A 897 -55.32 6.25 40.74
C TRP A 897 -56.24 7.10 39.85
N SER A 898 -55.71 8.27 39.45
CA SER A 898 -56.37 9.24 38.55
C SER A 898 -57.70 9.82 39.06
N ALA A 899 -58.03 9.56 40.32
CA ALA A 899 -59.06 10.22 41.11
C ALA A 899 -58.71 10.14 42.60
N ASN A 900 -59.19 11.11 43.38
CA ASN A 900 -59.15 11.04 44.84
C ASN A 900 -60.42 10.32 45.32
N LEU A 901 -60.27 9.16 45.97
CA LEU A 901 -61.38 8.33 46.43
C LEU A 901 -61.58 8.39 47.94
N THR A 902 -62.83 8.50 48.37
CA THR A 902 -63.26 8.39 49.76
C THR A 902 -64.46 7.47 49.87
N GLN A 903 -64.51 6.63 50.90
CA GLN A 903 -65.64 5.75 51.18
C GLN A 903 -66.15 5.95 52.61
N SER A 904 -67.47 6.09 52.75
CA SER A 904 -68.16 6.09 54.05
C SER A 904 -69.27 5.03 54.03
N GLY A 905 -69.17 4.03 54.89
CA GLY A 905 -70.03 2.84 54.81
C GLY A 905 -69.85 2.11 53.47
N ALA A 906 -70.92 2.03 52.68
CA ALA A 906 -70.93 1.47 51.32
C ALA A 906 -70.88 2.54 50.22
N ALA A 907 -71.02 3.83 50.57
CA ALA A 907 -71.02 4.93 49.61
C ALA A 907 -69.58 5.38 49.29
N VAL A 908 -69.28 5.53 48.01
CA VAL A 908 -67.97 5.91 47.47
C VAL A 908 -68.11 7.18 46.67
N THR A 909 -67.16 8.10 46.86
CA THR A 909 -67.03 9.32 46.07
C THR A 909 -65.62 9.39 45.49
N ALA A 910 -65.52 9.61 44.18
CA ALA A 910 -64.28 9.77 43.44
C ALA A 910 -64.26 11.14 42.76
N THR A 911 -63.22 11.93 43.02
CA THR A 911 -63.12 13.31 42.52
C THR A 911 -61.91 13.46 41.61
N ASN A 912 -62.03 14.30 40.59
CA ASN A 912 -60.97 14.54 39.61
C ASN A 912 -59.65 15.00 40.26
N VAL A 913 -58.54 14.72 39.60
CA VAL A 913 -57.22 15.31 39.90
C VAL A 913 -56.95 16.49 38.95
N SER A 914 -55.87 17.23 39.16
CA SER A 914 -55.65 18.52 38.50
C SER A 914 -55.64 18.47 36.97
N TYR A 915 -55.14 17.38 36.37
CA TYR A 915 -55.00 17.28 34.91
C TYR A 915 -56.22 16.73 34.18
N ASN A 916 -57.23 16.17 34.87
CA ASN A 916 -58.38 15.52 34.24
C ASN A 916 -59.74 16.10 34.64
N GLY A 917 -59.77 17.31 35.22
CA GLY A 917 -61.00 17.93 35.72
C GLY A 917 -61.96 18.45 34.66
N THR A 918 -61.48 18.86 33.48
CA THR A 918 -62.34 19.44 32.44
C THR A 918 -62.76 18.39 31.41
N LEU A 919 -64.08 18.17 31.29
CA LEU A 919 -64.69 17.27 30.32
C LEU A 919 -65.64 18.03 29.39
N ALA A 920 -65.21 18.27 28.16
CA ALA A 920 -66.07 18.80 27.10
C ALA A 920 -67.23 17.83 26.76
N PRO A 921 -68.31 18.28 26.13
CA PRO A 921 -69.39 17.40 25.64
C PRO A 921 -68.84 16.26 24.79
N GLY A 922 -69.23 15.02 25.11
CA GLY A 922 -68.74 13.79 24.47
C GLY A 922 -67.36 13.32 24.93
N ALA A 923 -66.63 14.10 25.73
CA ALA A 923 -65.30 13.72 26.21
C ALA A 923 -65.37 12.78 27.43
N SER A 924 -64.37 11.91 27.54
CA SER A 924 -64.27 10.90 28.60
C SER A 924 -62.96 11.00 29.38
N THR A 925 -62.99 10.61 30.65
CA THR A 925 -61.82 10.38 31.49
C THR A 925 -61.94 9.06 32.22
N SER A 926 -60.81 8.40 32.49
CA SER A 926 -60.79 7.12 33.19
C SER A 926 -59.98 7.18 34.48
N PHE A 927 -60.47 6.51 35.50
CA PHE A 927 -59.79 6.32 36.78
C PHE A 927 -60.05 4.92 37.32
N GLY A 928 -59.29 4.48 38.32
CA GLY A 928 -59.47 3.15 38.87
C GLY A 928 -59.00 3.02 40.31
N PHE A 929 -59.30 1.88 40.91
CA PHE A 929 -58.83 1.52 42.24
C PHE A 929 -58.82 0.01 42.46
N ASN A 930 -57.99 -0.42 43.41
CA ASN A 930 -58.06 -1.77 43.97
C ASN A 930 -58.96 -1.75 45.20
N GLY A 931 -59.80 -2.76 45.36
CA GLY A 931 -60.73 -2.92 46.48
C GLY A 931 -60.78 -4.34 47.03
N THR A 932 -61.42 -4.52 48.17
CA THR A 932 -61.64 -5.82 48.81
C THR A 932 -63.11 -6.10 49.03
N HIS A 933 -63.49 -7.38 49.13
CA HIS A 933 -64.86 -7.80 49.44
C HIS A 933 -64.86 -9.09 50.27
N THR A 934 -65.87 -9.26 51.13
CA THR A 934 -66.05 -10.44 52.00
C THR A 934 -67.35 -11.22 51.69
N GLY A 935 -67.85 -11.11 50.45
CA GLY A 935 -69.14 -11.64 50.00
C GLY A 935 -69.30 -11.46 48.48
N PRO A 936 -70.52 -11.45 47.91
CA PRO A 936 -70.70 -11.17 46.49
C PRO A 936 -70.11 -9.78 46.12
N ASN A 937 -69.44 -9.70 44.97
CA ASN A 937 -68.83 -8.47 44.45
C ASN A 937 -69.55 -7.94 43.21
N PRO A 938 -70.83 -7.52 43.31
CA PRO A 938 -71.56 -6.97 42.17
C PRO A 938 -71.04 -5.58 41.83
N LYS A 939 -71.01 -5.26 40.53
CA LYS A 939 -70.74 -3.89 40.08
C LYS A 939 -71.84 -2.94 40.53
N PRO A 940 -71.53 -1.69 40.91
CA PRO A 940 -72.55 -0.68 41.12
C PRO A 940 -73.32 -0.42 39.82
N THR A 941 -74.62 -0.19 39.93
CA THR A 941 -75.51 0.04 38.78
C THR A 941 -76.02 1.47 38.71
N THR A 942 -75.79 2.27 39.76
CA THR A 942 -76.22 3.67 39.84
C THR A 942 -75.03 4.55 40.17
N PHE A 943 -74.87 5.61 39.37
CA PHE A 943 -73.79 6.58 39.50
C PHE A 943 -74.37 7.98 39.32
N THR A 944 -73.76 8.95 39.97
CA THR A 944 -74.07 10.37 39.77
C THR A 944 -72.79 11.18 39.61
N MET A 945 -72.72 12.05 38.60
CA MET A 945 -71.61 13.00 38.40
C MET A 945 -72.07 14.38 38.83
N ASN A 946 -71.38 14.99 39.80
CA ASN A 946 -71.74 16.28 40.39
C ASN A 946 -73.20 16.34 40.87
N GLY A 947 -73.74 15.20 41.34
CA GLY A 947 -75.13 15.06 41.78
C GLY A 947 -76.14 14.77 40.67
N ALA A 948 -75.76 14.80 39.39
CA ALA A 948 -76.63 14.44 38.27
C ALA A 948 -76.50 12.94 37.91
N PRO A 949 -77.60 12.23 37.63
CA PRO A 949 -77.57 10.79 37.37
C PRO A 949 -76.85 10.44 36.07
N CYS A 950 -76.02 9.40 36.12
CA CYS A 950 -75.32 8.86 34.96
C CYS A 950 -75.96 7.57 34.44
N THR A 951 -75.90 7.37 33.13
CA THR A 951 -76.22 6.10 32.48
C THR A 951 -75.02 5.15 32.57
N ALA A 952 -75.18 4.00 33.23
CA ALA A 952 -74.10 3.05 33.44
C ALA A 952 -74.13 1.90 32.42
N SER A 953 -72.97 1.54 31.86
CA SER A 953 -72.76 0.36 31.00
C SER A 953 -71.77 -0.60 31.63
#